data_AF-A0A2D7GVW1-F1
#
_entry.id   AF-A0A2D7GVW1-F1
#
_cell.length_a   1.000
_cell.length_b   1.000
_cell.length_c   1.000
_cell.angle_alpha   90.00
_cell.angle_beta   90.00
_cell.angle_gamma   90.00
#
_symmetry.space_group_name_H-M   'P 1'
#
loop_
_entity.id
_entity.type
_entity.pdbx_description
1 polymer ?
#
loop_
_entity_poly.entity_id
_entity_poly.type
_entity_poly.pdbx_seq_one_letter_code
_entity_poly.pdbx_strand_id
1 'polypeptide(L)'
;MTVKQFTPDIAITELPSDVQAWNSVDEVVDDFDDKLTLAKKFYNGVNIIREALRDYQAICKIGSSTGKDSSLCVEMTIEAYSQSIAAGEIEKDHPLIIITSNTLVEHLVFDIYCNYTIKKVKAYAASRGVNLHYLLASPGICDSFAVKYFAGDKLLINPTLNSDCTEILKISPSNQALSDFKENVLTPQQKQFPLIDISGLRDEESANRKKNIKKAGATSAFTTEQHATLSAGGVQGHKHVKLAPIKEFTTDEVWMYLDMCGADALDKDRQGIKDALSDDGFQVTSEQGLFPYHLPNASLIRMVYGQGSNERCNYVAGTKGNGGSSCGGKSRYGCFVCGKNPNDKTGESLMRYERWRILGAEMQVRLHDYMARLSTDMKHRAFHARAVDQAGGFHVALQPNVMKPQILSKLVRLSARISVVNQKQTEIMRQHVANGTTNEHPGVKCIADDPTLNDKEKAQLTSMYIEAVSEQPMSQILGEKHAMYLSMRWALDGIGVGFAPLAIYHETLAQADRGEWVDWLSAKFPALNKELLDQGIRPMPTSEESATPQARFHPLLKADLDVQKFVQTNTKLSDFWVRPFDETDVLEADFNPFLEEAYLTNAPVKAIASCLFDLDQLKITSSIAIDELQVDGLKVGNVSLESRLNKEMSDVFTRQLNAALDKLTDRMTSNEMILDFLTSLPGLTVSRVELSNKLHISAVVAAAIPGLNRVQVPAGVRIKATKHRLSSESERVKKYEKTSRKRALIKQEDGSKKIEAGLMSLAFYNPRYQSTLGMSYQNYVRQWELDFATEQRKAMPTVDSIDKALNELSGRIDFDHQQYQYWVSRGGVQRALDIYYSHVESRIKRRRTLDVKRVRYYSGAGQVINECLGAGIAVDKSYFPTLREKVCRTQLFAELGFFRFQSYSLAQIDAEPMVKSMEEYRSFKASYILELRKLRNKDRARIREERNLLQSGQYSSTVAKYAEELSSKRLSTFKLALGAVIEEVKYHLGVDVINPESQAVVRARQAGQTALQLMSGASSVKQLLTELVPSDIYMHLKKSEQLSELVESGAAHLQDVVDAICDARRELNSVFSQHQALRADKSHWIHQVRWHGLLLAEHEAYQKYINPVLEMLQKDVMEPNCTLLNESLQLRRDMAIQGEQLSLFA
;
A
#
# COMPACT_ATOMS: atom_id res chain seq x y z
N MET A 1 -31.95 -24.29 -43.08
CA MET A 1 -30.76 -24.92 -42.47
C MET A 1 -29.67 -24.92 -43.51
N THR A 2 -28.68 -24.05 -43.33
CA THR A 2 -27.54 -23.91 -44.23
C THR A 2 -26.35 -23.51 -43.36
N VAL A 3 -25.44 -24.47 -43.16
CA VAL A 3 -24.22 -24.31 -42.38
C VAL A 3 -23.20 -23.63 -43.28
N LYS A 4 -22.81 -22.39 -42.97
CA LYS A 4 -21.64 -21.74 -43.58
C LYS A 4 -20.41 -22.02 -42.73
N GLN A 5 -19.57 -22.91 -43.25
CA GLN A 5 -18.18 -23.12 -42.84
C GLN A 5 -17.36 -21.89 -43.23
N PHE A 6 -16.59 -21.33 -42.29
CA PHE A 6 -15.56 -20.32 -42.58
C PHE A 6 -14.20 -21.01 -42.59
N THR A 7 -13.73 -21.34 -43.78
CA THR A 7 -12.32 -21.62 -44.09
C THR A 7 -11.64 -20.29 -44.39
N PRO A 8 -10.50 -19.95 -43.77
CA PRO A 8 -9.70 -18.82 -44.22
C PRO A 8 -8.95 -19.23 -45.50
N ASP A 9 -9.15 -18.46 -46.58
CA ASP A 9 -8.46 -18.61 -47.86
C ASP A 9 -6.94 -18.48 -47.68
N ILE A 10 -6.24 -19.61 -47.74
CA ILE A 10 -4.82 -19.65 -48.08
C ILE A 10 -4.80 -19.76 -49.61
N ALA A 11 -4.30 -18.72 -50.28
CA ALA A 11 -4.01 -18.80 -51.70
C ALA A 11 -2.93 -19.87 -51.91
N ILE A 12 -3.33 -21.03 -52.42
CA ILE A 12 -2.42 -21.99 -53.03
C ILE A 12 -2.06 -21.39 -54.38
N THR A 13 -0.97 -20.65 -54.46
CA THR A 13 -0.29 -20.41 -55.74
C THR A 13 0.33 -21.73 -56.16
N GLU A 14 -0.22 -22.32 -57.21
CA GLU A 14 0.39 -23.41 -57.98
C GLU A 14 1.83 -23.03 -58.34
N LEU A 15 2.76 -23.93 -58.01
CA LEU A 15 4.15 -23.83 -58.45
C LEU A 15 4.17 -23.93 -59.99
N PRO A 16 4.85 -23.01 -60.71
CA PRO A 16 5.07 -23.15 -62.14
C PRO A 16 5.87 -24.43 -62.40
N SER A 17 5.39 -25.27 -63.31
CA SER A 17 6.00 -26.55 -63.69
C SER A 17 7.24 -26.44 -64.56
N ASP A 18 7.71 -25.24 -64.89
CA ASP A 18 8.81 -25.04 -65.83
C ASP A 18 9.89 -24.13 -65.25
N VAL A 19 10.84 -24.69 -64.48
CA VAL A 19 12.19 -24.11 -64.40
C VAL A 19 13.20 -25.25 -64.57
N GLN A 20 13.86 -25.17 -65.72
CA GLN A 20 14.92 -26.03 -66.18
C GLN A 20 16.04 -26.16 -65.15
N ALA A 21 16.66 -27.35 -65.17
CA ALA A 21 17.90 -27.66 -64.49
C ALA A 21 18.95 -26.56 -64.67
N TRP A 22 19.40 -26.00 -63.54
CA TRP A 22 20.73 -25.43 -63.43
C TRP A 22 21.56 -26.39 -62.57
N ASN A 23 22.37 -27.19 -63.27
CA ASN A 23 23.57 -27.76 -62.68
C ASN A 23 24.59 -26.63 -62.51
N SER A 24 24.93 -26.32 -61.26
CA SER A 24 26.23 -25.77 -60.86
C SER A 24 26.43 -26.16 -59.39
N VAL A 25 27.19 -27.23 -59.13
CA VAL A 25 28.54 -27.15 -58.53
C VAL A 25 28.55 -26.32 -57.25
N ASP A 26 28.69 -27.01 -56.12
CA ASP A 26 29.28 -26.57 -54.84
C ASP A 26 29.42 -25.05 -54.64
N GLU A 27 28.43 -24.43 -54.00
CA GLU A 27 28.67 -23.23 -53.18
C GLU A 27 28.47 -23.60 -51.72
N VAL A 28 29.56 -24.02 -51.09
CA VAL A 28 29.75 -23.82 -49.64
C VAL A 28 29.79 -22.31 -49.43
N VAL A 29 28.60 -21.69 -49.27
CA VAL A 29 28.51 -20.29 -48.86
C VAL A 29 29.01 -20.22 -47.42
N ASP A 30 30.14 -19.55 -47.25
CA ASP A 30 30.86 -19.37 -46.01
C ASP A 30 29.97 -18.66 -44.96
N ASP A 31 29.65 -19.35 -43.87
CA ASP A 31 28.91 -18.81 -42.69
C ASP A 31 29.76 -17.78 -41.90
N PHE A 32 30.97 -17.50 -42.38
CA PHE A 32 31.91 -16.58 -41.78
C PHE A 32 31.38 -15.15 -41.70
N ASP A 33 30.77 -14.61 -42.76
CA ASP A 33 30.33 -13.20 -42.82
C ASP A 33 29.18 -12.89 -41.84
N ASP A 34 28.22 -13.81 -41.71
CA ASP A 34 27.10 -13.67 -40.78
C ASP A 34 27.57 -13.72 -39.32
N LYS A 35 28.46 -14.68 -39.01
CA LYS A 35 29.08 -14.83 -37.69
C LYS A 35 29.97 -13.63 -37.33
N LEU A 36 30.78 -13.13 -38.27
CA LEU A 36 31.60 -11.93 -38.10
C LEU A 36 30.74 -10.69 -37.87
N THR A 37 29.66 -10.53 -38.64
CA THR A 37 28.70 -9.41 -38.48
C THR A 37 28.06 -9.42 -37.09
N LEU A 38 27.58 -10.57 -36.64
CA LEU A 38 27.04 -10.73 -35.28
C LEU A 38 28.10 -10.39 -34.22
N ALA A 39 29.35 -10.83 -34.41
CA ALA A 39 30.39 -10.57 -33.45
C ALA A 39 30.76 -9.09 -33.36
N LYS A 40 30.84 -8.40 -34.50
CA LYS A 40 30.99 -6.93 -34.55
C LYS A 40 29.86 -6.23 -33.80
N LYS A 41 28.60 -6.66 -33.98
CA LYS A 41 27.46 -6.11 -33.21
C LYS A 41 27.64 -6.30 -31.71
N PHE A 42 28.07 -7.48 -31.26
CA PHE A 42 28.29 -7.77 -29.85
C PHE A 42 29.40 -6.89 -29.25
N TYR A 43 30.59 -6.87 -29.85
CA TYR A 43 31.73 -6.10 -29.33
C TYR A 43 31.56 -4.59 -29.49
N ASN A 44 30.78 -4.12 -30.47
CA ASN A 44 30.32 -2.73 -30.51
C ASN A 44 29.45 -2.40 -29.29
N GLY A 45 28.54 -3.30 -28.91
CA GLY A 45 27.76 -3.15 -27.67
C GLY A 45 28.63 -3.11 -26.42
N VAL A 46 29.68 -3.94 -26.34
CA VAL A 46 30.71 -3.88 -25.28
C VAL A 46 31.36 -2.50 -25.24
N ASN A 47 31.82 -1.99 -26.39
CA ASN A 47 32.48 -0.67 -26.49
C ASN A 47 31.55 0.49 -26.09
N ILE A 48 30.27 0.46 -26.45
CA ILE A 48 29.28 1.46 -26.02
C ILE A 48 29.13 1.45 -24.49
N ILE A 49 29.11 0.27 -23.86
CA ILE A 49 29.03 0.19 -22.40
C ILE A 49 30.33 0.70 -21.77
N ARG A 50 31.50 0.35 -22.33
CA ARG A 50 32.81 0.85 -21.89
C ARG A 50 32.93 2.37 -21.98
N GLU A 51 32.39 2.98 -23.03
CA GLU A 51 32.31 4.44 -23.17
C GLU A 51 31.65 5.07 -21.93
N ALA A 52 30.52 4.50 -21.49
CA ALA A 52 29.84 5.03 -20.30
C ALA A 52 30.61 4.80 -18.99
N LEU A 53 31.33 3.68 -18.87
CA LEU A 53 32.17 3.38 -17.71
C LEU A 53 33.36 4.33 -17.64
N ARG A 54 34.10 4.47 -18.75
CA ARG A 54 35.30 5.30 -18.86
C ARG A 54 34.98 6.79 -18.71
N ASP A 55 34.00 7.30 -19.45
CA ASP A 55 33.80 8.75 -19.59
C ASP A 55 32.92 9.34 -18.47
N TYR A 56 32.09 8.52 -17.82
CA TYR A 56 31.13 8.99 -16.80
C TYR A 56 31.15 8.21 -15.49
N GLN A 57 31.98 7.16 -15.36
CA GLN A 57 31.98 6.26 -14.20
C GLN A 57 30.57 5.73 -13.88
N ALA A 58 29.78 5.45 -14.94
CA ALA A 58 28.37 5.15 -14.79
C ALA A 58 28.13 3.75 -14.18
N ILE A 59 27.23 3.65 -13.22
CA ILE A 59 26.80 2.36 -12.66
C ILE A 59 25.80 1.71 -13.61
N CYS A 60 26.13 0.52 -14.10
CA CYS A 60 25.25 -0.25 -14.96
C CYS A 60 24.26 -1.05 -14.11
N LYS A 61 22.96 -0.86 -14.40
CA LYS A 61 21.87 -1.68 -13.88
C LYS A 61 21.27 -2.47 -15.03
N ILE A 62 21.21 -3.80 -14.89
CA ILE A 62 20.63 -4.69 -15.91
C ILE A 62 19.32 -5.27 -15.38
N GLY A 63 18.23 -5.12 -16.12
CA GLY A 63 17.02 -5.91 -15.91
C GLY A 63 17.16 -7.29 -16.54
N SER A 64 17.38 -8.34 -15.76
CA SER A 64 17.58 -9.70 -16.26
C SER A 64 16.41 -10.62 -15.93
N SER A 65 15.84 -11.28 -16.95
CA SER A 65 14.88 -12.37 -16.75
C SER A 65 15.56 -13.74 -16.76
N THR A 66 16.90 -13.79 -16.86
CA THR A 66 17.70 -14.99 -17.18
C THR A 66 17.34 -15.67 -18.50
N GLY A 67 16.46 -15.07 -19.30
CA GLY A 67 16.11 -15.57 -20.63
C GLY A 67 17.22 -15.32 -21.65
N LYS A 68 17.01 -15.79 -22.89
CA LYS A 68 18.00 -15.69 -23.98
C LYS A 68 18.49 -14.25 -24.23
N ASP A 69 17.56 -13.31 -24.33
CA ASP A 69 17.87 -11.93 -24.70
C ASP A 69 18.59 -11.19 -23.56
N SER A 70 18.15 -11.37 -22.31
CA SER A 70 18.78 -10.73 -21.16
C SER A 70 20.13 -11.34 -20.80
N SER A 71 20.34 -12.63 -21.04
CA SER A 71 21.63 -13.30 -20.76
C SER A 71 22.72 -12.72 -21.64
N LEU A 72 22.44 -12.48 -22.92
CA LEU A 72 23.37 -11.80 -23.84
C LEU A 72 23.78 -10.42 -23.31
N CYS A 73 22.82 -9.59 -22.85
CA CYS A 73 23.14 -8.29 -22.26
C CYS A 73 23.99 -8.41 -20.97
N VAL A 74 23.74 -9.44 -20.16
CA VAL A 74 24.54 -9.71 -18.94
C VAL A 74 25.99 -9.99 -19.31
N GLU A 75 26.23 -10.90 -20.26
CA GLU A 75 27.59 -11.24 -20.69
C GLU A 75 28.30 -10.05 -21.32
N MET A 76 27.62 -9.31 -22.19
CA MET A 76 28.14 -8.10 -22.82
C MET A 76 28.58 -7.06 -21.77
N THR A 77 27.83 -6.92 -20.68
CA THR A 77 28.15 -5.95 -19.62
C THR A 77 29.28 -6.46 -18.72
N ILE A 78 29.29 -7.75 -18.35
CA ILE A 78 30.40 -8.34 -17.57
C ILE A 78 31.71 -8.23 -18.36
N GLU A 79 31.68 -8.46 -19.67
CA GLU A 79 32.82 -8.27 -20.55
C GLU A 79 33.30 -6.81 -20.56
N ALA A 80 32.39 -5.84 -20.71
CA ALA A 80 32.72 -4.43 -20.66
C ALA A 80 33.39 -4.02 -19.35
N TYR A 81 32.86 -4.50 -18.21
CA TYR A 81 33.47 -4.27 -16.89
C TYR A 81 34.85 -4.90 -16.80
N SER A 82 34.98 -6.17 -17.17
CA SER A 82 36.26 -6.89 -17.13
C SER A 82 37.34 -6.20 -17.96
N GLN A 83 37.00 -5.73 -19.16
CA GLN A 83 37.93 -5.00 -20.03
C GLN A 83 38.28 -3.62 -19.46
N SER A 84 37.30 -2.89 -18.92
CA SER A 84 37.52 -1.57 -18.32
C SER A 84 38.41 -1.64 -17.07
N ILE A 85 38.21 -2.66 -16.23
CA ILE A 85 39.07 -2.93 -15.07
C ILE A 85 40.50 -3.28 -15.50
N ALA A 86 40.65 -4.14 -16.50
CA ALA A 86 41.96 -4.52 -17.03
C ALA A 86 42.72 -3.33 -17.65
N ALA A 87 41.98 -2.39 -18.26
CA ALA A 87 42.52 -1.16 -18.83
C ALA A 87 42.77 -0.05 -17.78
N GLY A 88 42.36 -0.24 -16.52
CA GLY A 88 42.43 0.78 -15.47
C GLY A 88 41.48 1.96 -15.68
N GLU A 89 40.41 1.78 -16.46
CA GLU A 89 39.38 2.79 -16.74
C GLU A 89 38.41 2.94 -15.55
N ILE A 90 38.23 1.88 -14.77
CA ILE A 90 37.42 1.84 -13.53
C ILE A 90 38.12 0.99 -12.46
N GLU A 91 37.82 1.26 -11.20
CA GLU A 91 38.31 0.48 -10.06
C GLU A 91 37.62 -0.89 -9.95
N LYS A 92 38.30 -1.85 -9.31
CA LYS A 92 37.78 -3.23 -9.13
C LYS A 92 36.51 -3.29 -8.28
N ASP A 93 36.32 -2.34 -7.38
CA ASP A 93 35.14 -2.23 -6.52
C ASP A 93 33.97 -1.49 -7.18
N HIS A 94 34.13 -1.02 -8.44
CA HIS A 94 33.06 -0.34 -9.17
C HIS A 94 31.83 -1.27 -9.34
N PRO A 95 30.64 -0.87 -8.86
CA PRO A 95 29.51 -1.77 -8.74
C PRO A 95 28.83 -2.04 -10.09
N LEU A 96 28.54 -3.31 -10.37
CA LEU A 96 27.61 -3.75 -11.42
C LEU A 96 26.33 -4.26 -10.75
N ILE A 97 25.15 -3.80 -11.18
CA ILE A 97 23.88 -4.21 -10.60
C ILE A 97 23.10 -5.06 -11.61
N ILE A 98 22.72 -6.28 -11.22
CA ILE A 98 21.76 -7.10 -11.98
C ILE A 98 20.52 -7.28 -11.13
N ILE A 99 19.34 -6.98 -11.68
CA ILE A 99 18.06 -7.18 -11.01
C ILE A 99 17.24 -8.20 -11.78
N THR A 100 16.87 -9.28 -11.11
CA THR A 100 15.88 -10.26 -11.60
C THR A 100 14.63 -10.17 -10.78
N SER A 101 13.49 -10.02 -11.45
CA SER A 101 12.19 -10.07 -10.80
C SER A 101 11.71 -11.51 -10.70
N ASN A 102 11.49 -11.99 -9.48
CA ASN A 102 10.85 -13.28 -9.22
C ASN A 102 9.45 -13.03 -8.64
N THR A 103 8.42 -13.34 -9.42
CA THR A 103 7.02 -13.14 -9.04
C THR A 103 6.48 -14.16 -8.03
N LEU A 104 7.29 -15.16 -7.65
CA LEU A 104 6.94 -16.31 -6.80
C LEU A 104 5.89 -17.25 -7.41
N VAL A 105 5.54 -17.02 -8.68
CA VAL A 105 4.59 -17.82 -9.47
C VAL A 105 5.09 -18.04 -10.89
N GLU A 106 6.41 -17.99 -11.08
CA GLU A 106 7.06 -18.38 -12.33
C GLU A 106 6.80 -19.86 -12.64
N HIS A 107 6.90 -20.23 -13.91
CA HIS A 107 6.81 -21.63 -14.29
C HIS A 107 7.94 -22.43 -13.63
N LEU A 108 7.64 -23.55 -12.96
CA LEU A 108 8.57 -24.31 -12.11
C LEU A 108 9.94 -24.57 -12.76
N VAL A 109 9.95 -25.07 -13.99
CA VAL A 109 11.17 -25.37 -14.75
C VAL A 109 12.05 -24.13 -14.95
N PHE A 110 11.43 -22.99 -15.22
CA PHE A 110 12.15 -21.74 -15.43
C PHE A 110 12.65 -21.17 -14.11
N ASP A 111 11.88 -21.29 -13.02
CA ASP A 111 12.33 -20.90 -11.69
C ASP A 111 13.56 -21.71 -11.23
N ILE A 112 13.57 -23.02 -11.49
CA ILE A 112 14.75 -23.90 -11.30
C ILE A 112 15.95 -23.39 -12.10
N TYR A 113 15.75 -23.13 -13.39
CA TYR A 113 16.80 -22.64 -14.26
C TYR A 113 17.32 -21.25 -13.83
N CYS A 114 16.44 -20.33 -13.46
CA CYS A 114 16.79 -18.99 -12.95
C CYS A 114 17.71 -19.09 -11.73
N ASN A 115 17.29 -19.80 -10.69
CA ASN A 115 18.04 -19.88 -9.43
C ASN A 115 19.42 -20.53 -9.62
N TYR A 116 19.50 -21.58 -10.44
CA TYR A 116 20.77 -22.19 -10.81
C TYR A 116 21.67 -21.20 -11.57
N THR A 117 21.12 -20.53 -12.58
CA THR A 117 21.85 -19.59 -13.44
C THR A 117 22.39 -18.39 -12.67
N ILE A 118 21.62 -17.85 -11.73
CA ILE A 118 22.04 -16.71 -10.88
C ILE A 118 23.37 -17.02 -10.18
N LYS A 119 23.53 -18.22 -9.63
CA LYS A 119 24.76 -18.63 -8.95
C LYS A 119 25.94 -18.71 -9.91
N LYS A 120 25.71 -19.22 -11.13
CA LYS A 120 26.74 -19.33 -12.16
C LYS A 120 27.18 -17.95 -12.66
N VAL A 121 26.24 -17.02 -12.87
CA VAL A 121 26.57 -15.62 -13.21
C VAL A 121 27.38 -14.95 -12.11
N LYS A 122 27.02 -15.14 -10.82
CA LYS A 122 27.81 -14.62 -9.69
C LYS A 122 29.24 -15.17 -9.68
N ALA A 123 29.39 -16.49 -9.84
CA ALA A 123 30.70 -17.14 -9.88
C ALA A 123 31.54 -16.67 -11.09
N TYR A 124 30.90 -16.48 -12.24
CA TYR A 124 31.54 -16.00 -13.46
C TYR A 124 31.99 -14.52 -13.34
N ALA A 125 31.15 -13.64 -12.81
CA ALA A 125 31.55 -12.26 -12.56
C ALA A 125 32.73 -12.18 -11.58
N ALA A 126 32.72 -13.00 -10.52
CA ALA A 126 33.83 -13.09 -9.57
C ALA A 126 35.13 -13.60 -10.23
N SER A 127 35.07 -14.60 -11.11
CA SER A 127 36.26 -15.08 -11.83
C SER A 127 36.84 -14.06 -12.81
N ARG A 128 36.01 -13.10 -13.27
CA ARG A 128 36.42 -11.96 -14.11
C ARG A 128 36.81 -10.71 -13.30
N GLY A 129 36.80 -10.79 -11.97
CA GLY A 129 37.15 -9.67 -11.09
C GLY A 129 36.13 -8.52 -11.08
N VAL A 130 34.88 -8.78 -11.46
CA VAL A 130 33.80 -7.79 -11.53
C VAL A 130 33.00 -7.78 -10.23
N ASN A 131 32.85 -6.61 -9.60
CA ASN A 131 32.03 -6.42 -8.39
C ASN A 131 30.53 -6.44 -8.73
N LEU A 132 29.95 -7.65 -8.83
CA LEU A 132 28.54 -7.87 -9.17
C LEU A 132 27.64 -7.94 -7.93
N HIS A 133 26.67 -7.04 -7.88
CA HIS A 133 25.51 -7.08 -6.98
C HIS A 133 24.28 -7.63 -7.72
N TYR A 134 23.96 -8.90 -7.47
CA TYR A 134 22.78 -9.54 -8.04
C TYR A 134 21.60 -9.48 -7.06
N LEU A 135 20.58 -8.69 -7.41
CA LEU A 135 19.36 -8.48 -6.64
C LEU A 135 18.22 -9.36 -7.19
N LEU A 136 17.70 -10.24 -6.34
CA LEU A 136 16.48 -11.00 -6.65
C LEU A 136 15.28 -10.28 -6.01
N ALA A 137 14.52 -9.57 -6.82
CA ALA A 137 13.39 -8.76 -6.38
C ALA A 137 12.09 -9.58 -6.40
N SER A 138 11.46 -9.72 -5.24
CA SER A 138 10.19 -10.44 -5.08
C SER A 138 9.16 -9.60 -4.33
N PRO A 139 7.86 -9.77 -4.62
CA PRO A 139 6.82 -9.08 -3.87
C PRO A 139 6.80 -9.58 -2.41
N GLY A 140 6.60 -8.66 -1.46
CA GLY A 140 6.31 -9.02 -0.07
C GLY A 140 5.00 -9.80 0.06
N ILE A 141 4.75 -10.40 1.22
CA ILE A 141 3.58 -11.28 1.45
C ILE A 141 2.26 -10.57 1.09
N CYS A 142 2.11 -9.31 1.48
CA CYS A 142 0.92 -8.49 1.21
C CYS A 142 0.65 -8.26 -0.29
N ASP A 143 1.69 -8.36 -1.12
CA ASP A 143 1.68 -8.15 -2.57
C ASP A 143 1.82 -9.43 -3.40
N SER A 144 2.04 -10.58 -2.74
CA SER A 144 2.08 -11.89 -3.38
C SER A 144 0.78 -12.21 -4.15
N PHE A 145 0.91 -13.05 -5.18
CA PHE A 145 -0.20 -13.43 -6.05
C PHE A 145 -1.37 -14.04 -5.25
N ALA A 146 -1.12 -15.05 -4.42
CA ALA A 146 -2.18 -15.70 -3.66
C ALA A 146 -2.94 -14.70 -2.77
N VAL A 147 -2.22 -13.77 -2.12
CA VAL A 147 -2.83 -12.77 -1.25
C VAL A 147 -3.68 -11.78 -2.05
N LYS A 148 -3.17 -11.16 -3.10
CA LYS A 148 -3.95 -10.15 -3.86
C LYS A 148 -5.18 -10.74 -4.54
N TYR A 149 -5.05 -11.92 -5.13
CA TYR A 149 -6.08 -12.50 -5.96
C TYR A 149 -7.06 -13.34 -5.16
N PHE A 150 -6.61 -14.06 -4.11
CA PHE A 150 -7.51 -14.85 -3.27
C PHE A 150 -8.14 -14.06 -2.11
N ALA A 151 -7.63 -12.87 -1.78
CA ALA A 151 -8.31 -11.92 -0.89
C ALA A 151 -9.45 -11.13 -1.56
N GLY A 152 -9.67 -11.29 -2.87
CA GLY A 152 -10.68 -10.49 -3.58
C GLY A 152 -10.28 -9.02 -3.79
N ASP A 153 -8.98 -8.69 -3.71
CA ASP A 153 -8.47 -7.36 -4.05
C ASP A 153 -8.26 -7.18 -5.55
N LYS A 154 -7.96 -8.27 -6.26
CA LYS A 154 -7.86 -8.33 -7.73
C LYS A 154 -8.68 -9.48 -8.30
N LEU A 155 -9.19 -9.29 -9.52
CA LEU A 155 -9.82 -10.36 -10.29
C LEU A 155 -8.73 -11.26 -10.90
N LEU A 156 -9.01 -12.56 -11.03
CA LEU A 156 -8.15 -13.49 -11.76
C LEU A 156 -7.80 -12.95 -13.16
N ILE A 157 -6.54 -13.14 -13.56
CA ILE A 157 -5.95 -12.58 -14.77
C ILE A 157 -6.64 -13.18 -16.01
N ASN A 158 -7.02 -12.32 -16.96
CA ASN A 158 -7.59 -12.74 -18.24
C ASN A 158 -7.25 -11.73 -19.36
N PRO A 159 -7.54 -12.04 -20.64
CA PRO A 159 -7.19 -11.17 -21.76
C PRO A 159 -7.87 -9.79 -21.74
N THR A 160 -9.09 -9.71 -21.18
CA THR A 160 -9.92 -8.49 -21.20
C THR A 160 -9.59 -7.49 -20.08
N LEU A 161 -8.94 -7.93 -19.00
CA LEU A 161 -8.55 -7.10 -17.87
C LEU A 161 -7.23 -6.34 -18.11
N ASN A 162 -6.92 -5.34 -17.27
CA ASN A 162 -5.62 -4.66 -17.32
C ASN A 162 -4.51 -5.55 -16.72
N SER A 163 -3.26 -5.33 -17.16
CA SER A 163 -2.08 -6.05 -16.68
C SER A 163 -1.50 -5.46 -15.38
N ASP A 164 -2.35 -5.30 -14.36
CA ASP A 164 -1.94 -4.73 -13.06
C ASP A 164 -0.88 -5.59 -12.35
N CYS A 165 -0.84 -6.90 -12.65
CA CYS A 165 0.17 -7.82 -12.12
C CYS A 165 1.60 -7.41 -12.44
N THR A 166 1.84 -6.77 -13.59
CA THR A 166 3.19 -6.32 -13.98
C THR A 166 3.71 -5.26 -13.01
N GLU A 167 2.86 -4.33 -12.59
CA GLU A 167 3.23 -3.30 -11.62
C GLU A 167 3.47 -3.93 -10.25
N ILE A 168 2.51 -4.72 -9.76
CA ILE A 168 2.48 -5.27 -8.39
C ILE A 168 3.59 -6.31 -8.18
N LEU A 169 3.74 -7.26 -9.10
CA LEU A 169 4.62 -8.41 -8.92
C LEU A 169 6.03 -8.20 -9.47
N LYS A 170 6.24 -7.24 -10.39
CA LYS A 170 7.54 -7.04 -11.07
C LYS A 170 8.17 -5.68 -10.85
N ILE A 171 7.46 -4.61 -11.20
CA ILE A 171 8.05 -3.26 -11.24
C ILE A 171 8.26 -2.71 -9.84
N SER A 172 7.24 -2.70 -8.98
CA SER A 172 7.34 -2.15 -7.63
C SER A 172 8.41 -2.86 -6.79
N PRO A 173 8.46 -4.21 -6.74
CA PRO A 173 9.52 -4.91 -6.00
C PRO A 173 10.93 -4.61 -6.53
N SER A 174 11.09 -4.51 -7.85
CA SER A 174 12.41 -4.20 -8.45
C SER A 174 12.88 -2.79 -8.13
N ASN A 175 11.97 -1.82 -8.12
CA ASN A 175 12.29 -0.44 -7.75
C ASN A 175 12.63 -0.33 -6.27
N GLN A 176 11.89 -1.04 -5.41
CA GLN A 176 12.16 -1.09 -3.96
C GLN A 176 13.54 -1.68 -3.70
N ALA A 177 13.84 -2.87 -4.27
CA ALA A 177 15.14 -3.51 -4.12
C ALA A 177 16.30 -2.62 -4.62
N LEU A 178 16.11 -1.88 -5.72
CA LEU A 178 17.12 -0.93 -6.20
C LEU A 178 17.29 0.27 -5.25
N SER A 179 16.19 0.78 -4.70
CA SER A 179 16.23 1.90 -3.73
C SER A 179 16.98 1.48 -2.47
N ASP A 180 16.63 0.33 -1.90
CA ASP A 180 17.25 -0.19 -0.68
C ASP A 180 18.74 -0.48 -0.90
N PHE A 181 19.10 -1.05 -2.05
CA PHE A 181 20.49 -1.26 -2.43
C PHE A 181 21.26 0.06 -2.53
N LYS A 182 20.70 1.05 -3.23
CA LYS A 182 21.33 2.37 -3.38
C LYS A 182 21.56 3.03 -2.03
N GLU A 183 20.60 2.94 -1.12
CA GLU A 183 20.74 3.61 0.18
C GLU A 183 21.70 2.91 1.13
N ASN A 184 21.65 1.57 1.19
CA ASN A 184 22.33 0.79 2.22
C ASN A 184 23.69 0.20 1.79
N VAL A 185 23.97 0.13 0.49
CA VAL A 185 25.18 -0.58 -0.01
C VAL A 185 26.15 0.36 -0.74
N LEU A 186 25.66 1.34 -1.50
CA LEU A 186 26.54 2.26 -2.23
C LEU A 186 27.19 3.29 -1.29
N THR A 187 28.48 3.53 -1.49
CA THR A 187 29.22 4.57 -0.74
C THR A 187 28.72 5.99 -1.12
N PRO A 188 28.93 7.02 -0.29
CA PRO A 188 28.56 8.40 -0.63
C PRO A 188 29.13 8.91 -1.96
N GLN A 189 30.31 8.41 -2.35
CA GLN A 189 30.91 8.71 -3.65
C GLN A 189 30.19 7.97 -4.79
N GLN A 190 29.94 6.67 -4.63
CA GLN A 190 29.23 5.86 -5.62
C GLN A 190 27.79 6.33 -5.86
N LYS A 191 27.12 6.88 -4.83
CA LYS A 191 25.78 7.48 -4.96
C LYS A 191 25.74 8.67 -5.94
N GLN A 192 26.87 9.31 -6.25
CA GLN A 192 26.95 10.43 -7.19
C GLN A 192 27.05 10.00 -8.65
N PHE A 193 27.47 8.75 -8.90
CA PHE A 193 27.63 8.22 -10.24
C PHE A 193 26.28 8.09 -10.97
N PRO A 194 26.22 8.40 -12.29
CA PRO A 194 25.00 8.24 -13.06
C PRO A 194 24.62 6.76 -13.20
N LEU A 195 23.32 6.45 -13.19
CA LEU A 195 22.80 5.09 -13.38
C LEU A 195 22.29 4.88 -14.80
N ILE A 196 22.75 3.81 -15.46
CA ILE A 196 22.27 3.38 -16.78
C ILE A 196 21.43 2.12 -16.63
N ASP A 197 20.22 2.14 -17.18
CA ASP A 197 19.29 1.00 -17.19
C ASP A 197 19.40 0.24 -18.52
N ILE A 198 20.11 -0.88 -18.49
CA ILE A 198 20.35 -1.78 -19.60
C ILE A 198 19.23 -2.83 -19.66
N SER A 199 18.64 -3.00 -20.85
CA SER A 199 17.53 -3.94 -21.07
C SER A 199 17.68 -4.72 -22.38
N GLY A 200 17.30 -6.00 -22.35
CA GLY A 200 17.28 -6.87 -23.53
C GLY A 200 16.06 -6.68 -24.43
N LEU A 201 15.72 -5.42 -24.77
CA LEU A 201 14.59 -5.10 -25.66
C LEU A 201 15.02 -5.19 -27.12
N ARG A 202 14.17 -5.74 -28.00
CA ARG A 202 14.42 -5.82 -29.46
C ARG A 202 13.25 -5.30 -30.27
N ASP A 203 13.54 -4.70 -31.43
CA ASP A 203 12.51 -4.14 -32.32
C ASP A 203 11.58 -5.21 -32.92
N GLU A 204 12.10 -6.43 -33.12
CA GLU A 204 11.41 -7.55 -33.77
C GLU A 204 10.40 -8.29 -32.86
N GLU A 205 10.31 -7.97 -31.57
CA GLU A 205 9.48 -8.73 -30.63
C GLU A 205 7.96 -8.54 -30.81
N SER A 206 7.50 -7.34 -31.22
CA SER A 206 6.14 -7.07 -31.74
C SER A 206 5.94 -5.59 -32.10
N ALA A 207 4.97 -5.29 -32.96
CA ALA A 207 4.59 -3.91 -33.32
C ALA A 207 4.22 -3.04 -32.09
N ASN A 208 3.56 -3.62 -31.09
CA ASN A 208 3.24 -2.92 -29.85
C ASN A 208 4.49 -2.65 -29.00
N ARG A 209 5.43 -3.59 -28.96
CA ARG A 209 6.68 -3.43 -28.21
C ARG A 209 7.59 -2.40 -28.88
N LYS A 210 7.70 -2.38 -30.21
CA LYS A 210 8.39 -1.33 -30.98
C LYS A 210 7.86 0.07 -30.66
N LYS A 211 6.52 0.24 -30.62
CA LYS A 211 5.89 1.52 -30.20
C LYS A 211 6.24 1.89 -28.75
N ASN A 212 6.23 0.92 -27.84
CA ASN A 212 6.56 1.13 -26.43
C ASN A 212 8.05 1.45 -26.21
N ILE A 213 8.96 0.81 -26.93
CA ILE A 213 10.40 1.09 -26.92
C ILE A 213 10.66 2.53 -27.36
N LYS A 214 10.04 2.94 -28.48
CA LYS A 214 10.13 4.34 -28.97
C LYS A 214 9.61 5.34 -27.93
N LYS A 215 8.49 5.02 -27.26
CA LYS A 215 7.94 5.85 -26.19
C LYS A 215 8.81 5.88 -24.93
N ALA A 216 9.48 4.77 -24.63
CA ALA A 216 10.35 4.62 -23.46
C ALA A 216 11.70 5.32 -23.63
N GLY A 217 12.10 5.65 -24.86
CA GLY A 217 13.37 6.34 -25.17
C GLY A 217 14.61 5.44 -25.11
N ALA A 218 14.45 4.12 -25.24
CA ALA A 218 15.59 3.19 -25.23
C ALA A 218 16.27 3.12 -26.61
N THR A 219 17.60 3.23 -26.61
CA THR A 219 18.44 3.33 -27.81
C THR A 219 19.57 2.28 -27.80
N SER A 220 20.07 1.92 -28.98
CA SER A 220 21.20 0.98 -29.16
C SER A 220 22.54 1.62 -28.81
N ALA A 221 22.67 2.93 -29.05
CA ALA A 221 23.80 3.77 -28.66
C ALA A 221 23.30 5.04 -27.97
N PHE A 222 24.19 5.77 -27.29
CA PHE A 222 23.84 7.01 -26.61
C PHE A 222 23.57 8.14 -27.60
N THR A 223 22.49 8.90 -27.37
CA THR A 223 22.20 10.13 -28.11
C THR A 223 22.89 11.32 -27.45
N THR A 224 22.99 12.45 -28.16
CA THR A 224 23.53 13.70 -27.59
C THR A 224 22.83 14.13 -26.29
N GLU A 225 21.51 13.91 -26.19
CA GLU A 225 20.72 14.18 -24.98
C GLU A 225 21.08 13.22 -23.83
N GLN A 226 21.33 11.95 -24.14
CA GLN A 226 21.75 10.96 -23.14
C GLN A 226 23.17 11.22 -22.66
N HIS A 227 24.11 11.59 -23.53
CA HIS A 227 25.44 12.06 -23.11
C HIS A 227 25.35 13.27 -22.17
N ALA A 228 24.54 14.28 -22.52
CA ALA A 228 24.32 15.43 -21.64
C ALA A 228 23.74 15.02 -20.27
N THR A 229 22.87 14.02 -20.25
CA THR A 229 22.29 13.48 -19.00
C THR A 229 23.32 12.73 -18.17
N LEU A 230 24.22 11.95 -18.78
CA LEU A 230 25.29 11.24 -18.09
C LEU A 230 26.34 12.21 -17.53
N SER A 231 26.77 13.20 -18.32
CA SER A 231 27.74 14.23 -17.92
C SER A 231 27.27 15.11 -16.76
N ALA A 232 25.96 15.31 -16.62
CA ALA A 232 25.39 16.13 -15.54
C ALA A 232 25.50 15.49 -14.14
N GLY A 233 25.95 14.23 -14.06
CA GLY A 233 25.96 13.46 -12.82
C GLY A 233 24.55 13.06 -12.38
N GLY A 234 24.44 12.05 -11.51
CA GLY A 234 23.16 11.51 -11.03
C GLY A 234 22.40 12.45 -10.08
N VAL A 235 22.13 13.70 -10.48
CA VAL A 235 21.39 14.68 -9.67
C VAL A 235 19.98 14.15 -9.36
N GLN A 236 19.57 14.27 -8.10
CA GLN A 236 18.24 13.85 -7.63
C GLN A 236 17.12 14.40 -8.52
N GLY A 237 16.44 13.50 -9.24
CA GLY A 237 15.27 13.84 -10.06
C GLY A 237 15.41 13.60 -11.56
N HIS A 238 16.60 13.29 -12.08
CA HIS A 238 16.78 12.94 -13.50
C HIS A 238 16.42 11.47 -13.78
N LYS A 239 15.81 11.20 -14.95
CA LYS A 239 15.44 9.84 -15.38
C LYS A 239 16.70 9.03 -15.71
N HIS A 240 16.75 7.77 -15.29
CA HIS A 240 17.80 6.84 -15.69
C HIS A 240 17.93 6.79 -17.23
N VAL A 241 19.16 6.86 -17.74
CA VAL A 241 19.43 6.67 -19.17
C VAL A 241 19.16 5.22 -19.53
N LYS A 242 18.40 4.99 -20.61
CA LYS A 242 17.97 3.64 -21.00
C LYS A 242 18.74 3.17 -22.22
N LEU A 243 19.50 2.10 -22.06
CA LEU A 243 20.28 1.45 -23.12
C LEU A 243 19.66 0.09 -23.46
N ALA A 244 19.54 -0.20 -24.74
CA ALA A 244 19.09 -1.48 -25.27
C ALA A 244 20.10 -1.95 -26.34
N PRO A 245 21.24 -2.53 -25.92
CA PRO A 245 22.37 -2.79 -26.82
C PRO A 245 22.03 -3.80 -27.92
N ILE A 246 21.08 -4.70 -27.64
CA ILE A 246 20.61 -5.70 -28.62
C ILE A 246 19.36 -5.28 -29.40
N LYS A 247 19.00 -3.99 -29.39
CA LYS A 247 17.75 -3.49 -30.01
C LYS A 247 17.55 -3.93 -31.45
N GLU A 248 18.65 -4.00 -32.19
CA GLU A 248 18.72 -4.31 -33.62
C GLU A 248 19.01 -5.79 -33.90
N PHE A 249 19.08 -6.65 -32.86
CA PHE A 249 19.33 -8.07 -33.03
C PHE A 249 18.05 -8.80 -33.47
N THR A 250 18.20 -9.71 -34.43
CA THR A 250 17.13 -10.63 -34.81
C THR A 250 17.03 -11.80 -33.83
N THR A 251 15.93 -12.56 -33.91
CA THR A 251 15.80 -13.76 -33.06
C THR A 251 16.84 -14.83 -33.41
N ASP A 252 17.18 -14.97 -34.70
CA ASP A 252 18.17 -15.93 -35.17
C ASP A 252 19.59 -15.53 -34.73
N GLU A 253 19.91 -14.23 -34.76
CA GLU A 253 21.18 -13.70 -34.24
C GLU A 253 21.38 -13.98 -32.75
N VAL A 254 20.32 -13.91 -31.94
CA VAL A 254 20.39 -14.23 -30.50
C VAL A 254 20.65 -15.72 -30.27
N TRP A 255 20.04 -16.60 -31.07
CA TRP A 255 20.31 -18.04 -30.97
C TRP A 255 21.68 -18.40 -31.52
N MET A 256 22.11 -17.77 -32.61
CA MET A 256 23.45 -17.91 -33.17
C MET A 256 24.51 -17.46 -32.15
N TYR A 257 24.28 -16.37 -31.41
CA TYR A 257 25.11 -15.97 -30.28
C TYR A 257 25.23 -17.08 -29.24
N LEU A 258 24.11 -17.68 -28.83
CA LEU A 258 24.07 -18.73 -27.80
C LEU A 258 24.80 -20.01 -28.25
N ASP A 259 24.64 -20.40 -29.51
CA ASP A 259 25.40 -21.52 -30.08
C ASP A 259 26.91 -21.21 -30.09
N MET A 260 27.26 -19.90 -30.07
CA MET A 260 28.62 -19.35 -30.14
C MET A 260 29.29 -18.89 -28.83
N CYS A 261 28.66 -19.09 -27.69
CA CYS A 261 29.16 -18.58 -26.41
C CYS A 261 29.75 -19.65 -25.48
N GLY A 262 30.70 -19.24 -24.64
CA GLY A 262 31.30 -20.04 -23.57
C GLY A 262 32.55 -20.84 -23.95
N ALA A 263 33.18 -21.44 -22.94
CA ALA A 263 34.44 -22.17 -23.07
C ALA A 263 34.36 -23.50 -23.85
N ASP A 264 33.20 -24.15 -23.93
CA ASP A 264 32.96 -25.41 -24.67
C ASP A 264 31.72 -25.26 -25.56
N ALA A 265 31.72 -24.19 -26.37
CA ALA A 265 30.59 -23.80 -27.17
C ALA A 265 30.15 -24.87 -28.20
N LEU A 266 28.90 -24.78 -28.66
CA LEU A 266 28.26 -25.82 -29.47
C LEU A 266 28.83 -25.87 -30.90
N ASP A 267 29.01 -24.72 -31.53
CA ASP A 267 29.78 -24.57 -32.78
C ASP A 267 31.30 -24.52 -32.49
N LYS A 268 32.23 -24.92 -33.36
CA LYS A 268 33.66 -25.01 -32.98
C LYS A 268 34.65 -24.26 -33.88
N ASP A 269 34.22 -23.67 -35.00
CA ASP A 269 35.13 -23.05 -35.98
C ASP A 269 35.12 -21.51 -35.91
N ARG A 270 36.08 -20.90 -35.18
CA ARG A 270 35.96 -19.48 -34.78
C ARG A 270 37.25 -18.66 -34.66
N GLN A 271 38.42 -19.26 -34.86
CA GLN A 271 39.69 -18.54 -34.67
C GLN A 271 39.87 -17.42 -35.72
N GLY A 272 39.61 -17.70 -37.00
CA GLY A 272 39.71 -16.69 -38.05
C GLY A 272 38.78 -15.48 -37.85
N ILE A 273 37.63 -15.67 -37.20
CA ILE A 273 36.71 -14.56 -36.86
C ILE A 273 37.29 -13.69 -35.74
N LYS A 274 37.92 -14.30 -34.72
CA LYS A 274 38.60 -13.56 -33.66
C LYS A 274 39.79 -12.76 -34.16
N ASP A 275 40.54 -13.36 -35.09
CA ASP A 275 41.69 -12.71 -35.72
C ASP A 275 41.19 -11.49 -36.53
N ALA A 276 40.16 -11.66 -37.35
CA ALA A 276 39.54 -10.55 -38.10
C ALA A 276 38.96 -9.44 -37.20
N LEU A 277 38.35 -9.79 -36.06
CA LEU A 277 37.88 -8.79 -35.08
C LEU A 277 39.03 -8.02 -34.44
N SER A 278 40.15 -8.71 -34.17
CA SER A 278 41.34 -8.10 -33.59
C SER A 278 42.01 -7.15 -34.58
N ASP A 279 42.05 -7.53 -35.87
CA ASP A 279 42.51 -6.66 -36.96
C ASP A 279 41.65 -5.39 -37.10
N ASP A 280 40.34 -5.50 -36.87
CA ASP A 280 39.40 -4.38 -36.81
C ASP A 280 39.48 -3.56 -35.49
N GLY A 281 40.40 -3.91 -34.59
CA GLY A 281 40.65 -3.19 -33.33
C GLY A 281 39.72 -3.54 -32.17
N PHE A 282 38.94 -4.62 -32.27
CA PHE A 282 38.11 -5.09 -31.16
C PHE A 282 38.93 -5.89 -30.14
N GLN A 283 38.68 -5.61 -28.86
CA GLN A 283 39.18 -6.45 -27.78
C GLN A 283 38.23 -7.66 -27.59
N VAL A 284 38.69 -8.83 -28.03
CA VAL A 284 37.92 -10.09 -27.99
C VAL A 284 38.18 -10.90 -26.72
N THR A 285 37.21 -11.76 -26.35
CA THR A 285 37.34 -12.64 -25.18
C THR A 285 38.49 -13.65 -25.33
N SER A 286 39.10 -14.00 -24.19
CA SER A 286 40.13 -15.05 -24.08
C SER A 286 39.56 -16.47 -24.02
N GLU A 287 38.23 -16.63 -23.91
CA GLU A 287 37.59 -17.96 -23.90
C GLU A 287 37.71 -18.63 -25.28
N GLN A 288 37.55 -19.96 -25.36
CA GLN A 288 37.57 -20.68 -26.64
C GLN A 288 36.40 -20.26 -27.55
N GLY A 289 35.21 -20.00 -26.99
CA GLY A 289 34.05 -19.50 -27.73
C GLY A 289 34.25 -18.10 -28.33
N LEU A 290 33.39 -17.69 -29.26
CA LEU A 290 33.47 -16.35 -29.88
C LEU A 290 32.96 -15.26 -28.92
N PHE A 291 32.07 -15.67 -28.02
CA PHE A 291 31.47 -14.81 -27.01
C PHE A 291 31.66 -15.38 -25.59
N PRO A 292 31.76 -14.53 -24.57
CA PRO A 292 31.77 -14.95 -23.17
C PRO A 292 30.44 -15.58 -22.75
N TYR A 293 30.49 -16.50 -21.78
CA TYR A 293 29.27 -17.04 -21.16
C TYR A 293 29.51 -17.58 -19.75
N HIS A 294 28.59 -17.31 -18.83
CA HIS A 294 28.65 -17.79 -17.44
C HIS A 294 28.57 -19.33 -17.26
N LEU A 295 28.20 -20.07 -18.31
CA LEU A 295 28.23 -21.53 -18.36
C LEU A 295 29.24 -21.98 -19.43
N PRO A 296 29.70 -23.25 -19.40
CA PRO A 296 30.56 -23.76 -20.46
C PRO A 296 29.97 -23.61 -21.87
N ASN A 297 28.64 -23.71 -22.00
CA ASN A 297 27.90 -23.51 -23.24
C ASN A 297 26.40 -23.29 -22.98
N ALA A 298 25.66 -22.93 -24.02
CA ALA A 298 24.23 -22.65 -23.97
C ALA A 298 23.31 -23.89 -24.08
N SER A 299 23.80 -25.12 -23.86
CA SER A 299 22.95 -26.31 -24.03
C SER A 299 21.75 -26.34 -23.07
N LEU A 300 21.93 -25.89 -21.81
CA LEU A 300 20.85 -25.84 -20.83
C LEU A 300 19.70 -24.93 -21.27
N ILE A 301 19.98 -23.69 -21.67
CA ILE A 301 18.93 -22.74 -22.08
C ILE A 301 18.24 -23.22 -23.36
N ARG A 302 18.99 -23.78 -24.31
CA ARG A 302 18.46 -24.34 -25.56
C ARG A 302 17.51 -25.51 -25.28
N MET A 303 17.90 -26.40 -24.37
CA MET A 303 17.07 -27.51 -23.91
C MET A 303 15.81 -27.02 -23.20
N VAL A 304 15.91 -26.06 -22.27
CA VAL A 304 14.74 -25.50 -21.58
C VAL A 304 13.75 -24.96 -22.61
N TYR A 305 14.18 -24.10 -23.52
CA TYR A 305 13.30 -23.53 -24.54
C TYR A 305 12.75 -24.56 -25.53
N GLY A 306 13.57 -25.52 -25.98
CA GLY A 306 13.12 -26.60 -26.88
C GLY A 306 12.06 -27.51 -26.25
N GLN A 307 12.24 -27.90 -24.98
CA GLN A 307 11.25 -28.68 -24.23
C GLN A 307 9.94 -27.90 -24.06
N GLY A 308 10.01 -26.57 -23.91
CA GLY A 308 8.84 -25.69 -23.81
C GLY A 308 8.07 -25.47 -25.11
N SER A 309 8.71 -25.59 -26.28
CA SER A 309 8.04 -25.46 -27.59
C SER A 309 7.64 -26.80 -28.21
N ASN A 310 8.01 -27.93 -27.58
CA ASN A 310 7.85 -29.28 -28.12
C ASN A 310 8.50 -29.43 -29.50
N GLU A 311 9.57 -28.67 -29.76
CA GLU A 311 10.38 -28.70 -30.98
C GLU A 311 11.69 -29.45 -30.67
N ARG A 312 12.10 -30.37 -31.56
CA ARG A 312 13.39 -31.07 -31.44
C ARG A 312 14.50 -30.10 -31.77
N CYS A 313 15.32 -29.74 -30.79
CA CYS A 313 16.49 -28.90 -31.01
C CYS A 313 17.75 -29.76 -31.18
N ASN A 314 17.77 -30.66 -32.18
CA ASN A 314 18.98 -31.42 -32.48
C ASN A 314 19.99 -30.46 -33.12
N TYR A 315 21.03 -30.06 -32.38
CA TYR A 315 22.17 -29.38 -32.97
C TYR A 315 23.00 -30.40 -33.77
N VAL A 316 23.08 -30.23 -35.08
CA VAL A 316 24.00 -30.98 -35.95
C VAL A 316 24.98 -29.95 -36.51
N ALA A 317 26.24 -30.03 -36.08
CA ALA A 317 27.31 -29.16 -36.57
C ALA A 317 27.45 -29.32 -38.10
N GLY A 318 27.45 -28.20 -38.83
CA GLY A 318 27.72 -28.17 -40.28
C GLY A 318 26.51 -28.32 -41.21
N THR A 319 25.30 -28.63 -40.72
CA THR A 319 24.08 -28.51 -41.55
C THR A 319 23.39 -27.18 -41.28
N LYS A 320 23.24 -26.32 -42.31
CA LYS A 320 22.23 -25.26 -42.29
C LYS A 320 20.95 -25.90 -41.78
N GLY A 321 20.39 -25.36 -40.69
CA GLY A 321 19.11 -25.82 -40.18
C GLY A 321 18.14 -25.91 -41.34
N ASN A 322 17.72 -27.13 -41.71
CA ASN A 322 16.65 -27.32 -42.67
C ASN A 322 15.54 -26.34 -42.26
N GLY A 323 15.12 -25.47 -43.18
CA GLY A 323 14.26 -24.30 -42.95
C GLY A 323 12.88 -24.58 -42.35
N GLY A 324 12.84 -25.20 -41.18
CA GLY A 324 11.69 -25.43 -40.35
C GLY A 324 11.85 -24.60 -39.09
N SER A 325 11.04 -23.54 -38.99
CA SER A 325 10.71 -22.77 -37.78
C SER A 325 11.78 -22.72 -36.68
N SER A 326 12.47 -21.58 -36.55
CA SER A 326 13.43 -21.27 -35.47
C SER A 326 13.04 -21.91 -34.13
N CYS A 327 13.89 -22.80 -33.61
CA CYS A 327 13.71 -23.42 -32.30
C CYS A 327 13.50 -22.32 -31.23
N GLY A 328 12.38 -22.38 -30.49
CA GLY A 328 12.13 -21.45 -29.37
C GLY A 328 11.35 -20.16 -29.70
N GLY A 329 10.86 -19.98 -30.93
CA GLY A 329 9.97 -18.85 -31.29
C GLY A 329 8.56 -18.93 -30.65
N LYS A 330 8.13 -20.13 -30.23
CA LYS A 330 6.78 -20.40 -29.69
C LYS A 330 6.72 -20.53 -28.16
N SER A 331 7.80 -20.97 -27.52
CA SER A 331 7.89 -21.13 -26.06
C SER A 331 7.99 -19.76 -25.37
N ARG A 332 7.06 -19.47 -24.47
CA ARG A 332 7.09 -18.25 -23.65
C ARG A 332 7.10 -18.64 -22.18
N TYR A 333 8.24 -18.37 -21.53
CA TYR A 333 8.39 -18.53 -20.10
C TYR A 333 7.94 -17.26 -19.38
N GLY A 334 7.03 -17.44 -18.44
CA GLY A 334 6.53 -16.42 -17.54
C GLY A 334 5.72 -17.09 -16.44
N CYS A 335 4.91 -16.30 -15.74
CA CYS A 335 4.14 -16.81 -14.62
C CYS A 335 3.12 -17.88 -15.06
N PHE A 336 3.11 -19.05 -14.42
CA PHE A 336 2.16 -20.13 -14.77
C PHE A 336 0.70 -19.73 -14.47
N VAL A 337 0.47 -18.69 -13.67
CA VAL A 337 -0.87 -18.15 -13.34
C VAL A 337 -1.43 -17.19 -14.40
N CYS A 338 -0.72 -16.97 -15.50
CA CYS A 338 -1.02 -15.92 -16.47
C CYS A 338 -2.18 -16.28 -17.42
N GLY A 339 -3.42 -15.98 -17.03
CA GLY A 339 -4.59 -16.17 -17.90
C GLY A 339 -4.71 -15.22 -19.10
N LYS A 340 -3.67 -14.44 -19.45
CA LYS A 340 -3.65 -13.64 -20.69
C LYS A 340 -3.67 -14.51 -21.94
N ASN A 341 -3.11 -15.70 -21.84
CA ASN A 341 -3.33 -16.77 -22.80
C ASN A 341 -4.15 -17.85 -22.07
N PRO A 342 -5.37 -18.19 -22.55
CA PRO A 342 -6.20 -19.18 -21.87
C PRO A 342 -5.59 -20.58 -21.76
N ASN A 343 -4.61 -20.91 -22.62
CA ASN A 343 -3.93 -22.21 -22.64
C ASN A 343 -2.43 -22.03 -22.44
N ASP A 344 -1.86 -22.72 -21.43
CA ASP A 344 -0.41 -22.74 -21.18
C ASP A 344 0.27 -23.88 -21.96
N LYS A 345 0.56 -23.61 -23.24
CA LYS A 345 1.24 -24.57 -24.13
C LYS A 345 2.63 -24.97 -23.63
N THR A 346 3.33 -24.05 -22.97
CA THR A 346 4.68 -24.29 -22.43
C THR A 346 4.56 -25.32 -21.31
N GLY A 347 3.66 -25.10 -20.36
CA GLY A 347 3.41 -26.04 -19.26
C GLY A 347 2.87 -27.39 -19.72
N GLU A 348 1.96 -27.42 -20.70
CA GLU A 348 1.45 -28.67 -21.30
C GLU A 348 2.56 -29.53 -21.93
N SER A 349 3.64 -28.90 -22.41
CA SER A 349 4.80 -29.60 -22.98
C SER A 349 5.71 -30.11 -21.87
N LEU A 350 5.95 -29.29 -20.84
CA LEU A 350 6.86 -29.62 -19.74
C LEU A 350 6.30 -30.68 -18.79
N MET A 351 4.99 -30.70 -18.55
CA MET A 351 4.37 -31.66 -17.63
C MET A 351 4.46 -33.12 -18.10
N ARG A 352 4.81 -33.36 -19.38
CA ARG A 352 4.98 -34.70 -19.95
C ARG A 352 6.24 -35.41 -19.45
N TYR A 353 7.23 -34.64 -18.99
CA TYR A 353 8.46 -35.21 -18.48
C TYR A 353 8.30 -35.51 -16.99
N GLU A 354 8.56 -36.76 -16.61
CA GLU A 354 8.39 -37.25 -15.23
C GLU A 354 9.16 -36.37 -14.22
N ARG A 355 10.39 -35.96 -14.58
CA ARG A 355 11.23 -35.05 -13.78
C ARG A 355 10.55 -33.74 -13.37
N TRP A 356 9.65 -33.21 -14.19
CA TRP A 356 8.89 -31.99 -13.88
C TRP A 356 7.53 -32.31 -13.27
N ARG A 357 6.90 -33.41 -13.71
CA ARG A 357 5.60 -33.87 -13.22
C ARG A 357 5.62 -34.14 -11.71
N ILE A 358 6.63 -34.87 -11.22
CA ILE A 358 6.77 -35.20 -9.79
C ILE A 358 6.91 -33.97 -8.90
N LEU A 359 7.46 -32.88 -9.43
CA LEU A 359 7.61 -31.61 -8.70
C LEU A 359 6.35 -30.73 -8.73
N GLY A 360 5.27 -31.20 -9.38
CA GLY A 360 3.97 -30.52 -9.44
C GLY A 360 3.72 -29.70 -10.71
N ALA A 361 4.50 -29.87 -11.78
CA ALA A 361 4.28 -29.11 -13.04
C ALA A 361 2.88 -29.33 -13.62
N GLU A 362 2.36 -30.56 -13.62
CA GLU A 362 1.01 -30.85 -14.07
C GLU A 362 -0.07 -30.14 -13.22
N MET A 363 0.15 -30.09 -11.89
CA MET A 363 -0.75 -29.40 -10.97
C MET A 363 -0.80 -27.89 -11.24
N GLN A 364 0.33 -27.28 -11.63
CA GLN A 364 0.41 -25.87 -12.04
C GLN A 364 -0.44 -25.60 -13.29
N VAL A 365 -0.32 -26.44 -14.33
CA VAL A 365 -1.10 -26.30 -15.59
C VAL A 365 -2.59 -26.50 -15.32
N ARG A 366 -2.96 -27.51 -14.53
CA ARG A 366 -4.36 -27.75 -14.14
C ARG A 366 -4.95 -26.58 -13.35
N LEU A 367 -4.17 -25.96 -12.46
CA LEU A 367 -4.58 -24.78 -11.73
C LEU A 367 -4.71 -23.55 -12.66
N HIS A 368 -3.77 -23.36 -13.58
CA HIS A 368 -3.82 -22.33 -14.61
C HIS A 368 -5.13 -22.39 -15.40
N ASP A 369 -5.42 -23.53 -16.02
CA ASP A 369 -6.61 -23.71 -16.85
C ASP A 369 -7.89 -23.49 -16.03
N TYR A 370 -7.91 -23.96 -14.79
CA TYR A 370 -9.04 -23.70 -13.90
C TYR A 370 -9.23 -22.20 -13.63
N MET A 371 -8.16 -21.47 -13.30
CA MET A 371 -8.22 -20.03 -13.08
C MET A 371 -8.60 -19.26 -14.35
N ALA A 372 -8.10 -19.68 -15.53
CA ALA A 372 -8.44 -19.09 -16.80
C ALA A 372 -9.95 -19.20 -17.07
N ARG A 373 -10.56 -20.37 -16.87
CA ARG A 373 -12.02 -20.57 -16.99
C ARG A 373 -12.80 -19.71 -15.99
N LEU A 374 -12.39 -19.72 -14.72
CA LEU A 374 -13.00 -18.94 -13.65
C LEU A 374 -12.93 -17.43 -13.86
N SER A 375 -11.87 -16.95 -14.53
CA SER A 375 -11.64 -15.53 -14.75
C SER A 375 -12.67 -14.91 -15.70
N THR A 376 -13.21 -15.71 -16.63
CA THR A 376 -14.16 -15.28 -17.65
C THR A 376 -15.60 -15.65 -17.32
N ASP A 377 -15.84 -16.73 -16.56
CA ASP A 377 -17.19 -17.17 -16.23
C ASP A 377 -17.81 -16.33 -15.10
N MET A 378 -18.86 -15.56 -15.43
CA MET A 378 -19.54 -14.69 -14.48
C MET A 378 -20.37 -15.46 -13.44
N LYS A 379 -20.70 -16.73 -13.66
CA LYS A 379 -21.45 -17.57 -12.69
C LYS A 379 -20.69 -17.76 -11.37
N HIS A 380 -19.36 -17.67 -11.43
CA HIS A 380 -18.46 -17.81 -10.29
C HIS A 380 -18.11 -16.49 -9.59
N ARG A 381 -18.65 -15.36 -10.07
CA ARG A 381 -18.52 -14.07 -9.40
C ARG A 381 -19.55 -13.94 -8.28
N ALA A 382 -19.13 -13.34 -7.17
CA ALA A 382 -19.97 -13.00 -6.04
C ALA A 382 -20.45 -11.56 -6.16
N PHE A 383 -21.74 -11.33 -5.93
CA PHE A 383 -22.31 -10.01 -5.72
C PHE A 383 -22.00 -9.54 -4.30
N HIS A 384 -20.75 -9.14 -4.10
CA HIS A 384 -20.18 -8.93 -2.79
C HIS A 384 -20.44 -7.52 -2.27
N ALA A 385 -20.94 -7.41 -1.05
CA ALA A 385 -21.19 -6.13 -0.40
C ALA A 385 -19.88 -5.55 0.16
N ARG A 386 -19.25 -4.65 -0.60
CA ARG A 386 -18.00 -3.97 -0.19
C ARG A 386 -18.09 -2.46 -0.23
N ALA A 387 -18.87 -1.90 -1.16
CA ALA A 387 -18.95 -0.45 -1.37
C ALA A 387 -20.34 0.07 -1.03
N VAL A 388 -20.40 1.32 -0.56
CA VAL A 388 -21.62 2.03 -0.21
C VAL A 388 -21.61 3.41 -0.83
N ASP A 389 -22.73 3.82 -1.41
CA ASP A 389 -22.92 5.19 -1.89
C ASP A 389 -23.42 6.07 -0.75
N GLN A 390 -22.49 6.71 -0.04
CA GLN A 390 -22.84 7.68 1.00
C GLN A 390 -23.52 8.92 0.40
N ALA A 391 -23.15 9.31 -0.83
CA ALA A 391 -23.70 10.47 -1.54
C ALA A 391 -25.05 10.21 -2.24
N GLY A 392 -25.68 9.05 -2.02
CA GLY A 392 -26.95 8.72 -2.65
C GLY A 392 -27.84 7.96 -1.69
N GLY A 393 -27.95 8.43 -0.44
CA GLY A 393 -28.87 7.85 0.54
C GLY A 393 -28.49 6.45 1.04
N PHE A 394 -27.19 6.15 1.14
CA PHE A 394 -26.66 4.89 1.68
C PHE A 394 -27.13 3.62 0.94
N HIS A 395 -26.87 3.54 -0.37
CA HIS A 395 -27.09 2.32 -1.13
C HIS A 395 -25.83 1.45 -1.13
N VAL A 396 -25.93 0.20 -0.67
CA VAL A 396 -24.87 -0.81 -0.76
C VAL A 396 -24.81 -1.32 -2.19
N ALA A 397 -23.61 -1.28 -2.79
CA ALA A 397 -23.37 -1.77 -4.12
C ALA A 397 -23.04 -3.27 -4.09
N LEU A 398 -23.85 -4.04 -4.80
CA LEU A 398 -23.67 -5.47 -5.04
C LEU A 398 -23.07 -5.63 -6.44
N GLN A 399 -21.75 -5.78 -6.50
CA GLN A 399 -21.00 -5.89 -7.75
C GLN A 399 -20.36 -7.28 -7.89
N PRO A 400 -20.32 -7.87 -9.10
CA PRO A 400 -19.68 -9.15 -9.38
C PRO A 400 -18.13 -9.05 -9.44
N ASN A 401 -17.52 -8.32 -8.49
CA ASN A 401 -16.10 -7.95 -8.51
C ASN A 401 -15.22 -8.83 -7.61
N VAL A 402 -15.79 -9.87 -7.00
CA VAL A 402 -15.06 -10.83 -6.15
C VAL A 402 -15.45 -12.24 -6.60
N MET A 403 -14.58 -13.23 -6.41
CA MET A 403 -14.96 -14.63 -6.64
C MET A 403 -15.82 -15.15 -5.49
N LYS A 404 -16.68 -16.13 -5.77
CA LYS A 404 -17.46 -16.79 -4.71
C LYS A 404 -16.54 -17.39 -3.63
N PRO A 405 -16.87 -17.27 -2.33
CA PRO A 405 -16.00 -17.75 -1.25
C PRO A 405 -15.64 -19.24 -1.35
N GLN A 406 -16.55 -20.06 -1.88
CA GLN A 406 -16.31 -21.48 -2.11
C GLN A 406 -15.21 -21.70 -3.16
N ILE A 407 -15.17 -20.86 -4.19
CA ILE A 407 -14.14 -20.89 -5.24
C ILE A 407 -12.81 -20.41 -4.65
N LEU A 408 -12.81 -19.31 -3.89
CA LEU A 408 -11.61 -18.81 -3.21
C LEU A 408 -11.02 -19.87 -2.26
N SER A 409 -11.85 -20.54 -1.46
CA SER A 409 -11.43 -21.64 -0.58
C SER A 409 -10.81 -22.80 -1.36
N LYS A 410 -11.36 -23.12 -2.53
CA LYS A 410 -10.81 -24.16 -3.41
C LYS A 410 -9.45 -23.75 -3.99
N LEU A 411 -9.31 -22.50 -4.44
CA LEU A 411 -8.03 -21.97 -4.94
C LEU A 411 -6.94 -21.96 -3.86
N VAL A 412 -7.30 -21.59 -2.62
CA VAL A 412 -6.41 -21.68 -1.46
C VAL A 412 -5.96 -23.13 -1.25
N ARG A 413 -6.89 -24.10 -1.23
CA ARG A 413 -6.54 -25.52 -1.06
C ARG A 413 -5.64 -26.06 -2.17
N LEU A 414 -5.95 -25.76 -3.44
CA LEU A 414 -5.16 -26.23 -4.58
C LEU A 414 -3.74 -25.63 -4.58
N SER A 415 -3.61 -24.35 -4.24
CA SER A 415 -2.31 -23.67 -4.16
C SER A 415 -1.48 -24.18 -2.98
N ALA A 416 -2.12 -24.45 -1.83
CA ALA A 416 -1.47 -25.10 -0.68
C ALA A 416 -0.90 -26.47 -1.07
N ARG A 417 -1.70 -27.30 -1.77
CA ARG A 417 -1.26 -28.64 -2.21
C ARG A 417 -0.04 -28.60 -3.12
N ILE A 418 0.01 -27.68 -4.10
CA ILE A 418 1.19 -27.51 -4.96
C ILE A 418 2.42 -27.15 -4.12
N SER A 419 2.26 -26.22 -3.16
CA SER A 419 3.35 -25.78 -2.29
C SER A 419 3.87 -26.92 -1.42
N VAL A 420 2.97 -27.71 -0.83
CA VAL A 420 3.30 -28.86 0.04
C VAL A 420 3.92 -30.03 -0.75
N VAL A 421 3.40 -30.36 -1.93
CA VAL A 421 4.01 -31.40 -2.80
C VAL A 421 5.45 -31.04 -3.13
N ASN A 422 5.70 -29.78 -3.49
CA ASN A 422 7.05 -29.32 -3.80
C ASN A 422 7.99 -29.35 -2.58
N GLN A 423 7.48 -29.04 -1.38
CA GLN A 423 8.23 -29.21 -0.12
C GLN A 423 8.60 -30.67 0.14
N LYS A 424 7.65 -31.61 0.03
CA LYS A 424 7.92 -33.04 0.23
C LYS A 424 8.92 -33.59 -0.79
N GLN A 425 8.84 -33.17 -2.06
CA GLN A 425 9.82 -33.55 -3.08
C GLN A 425 11.23 -33.00 -2.80
N THR A 426 11.31 -31.78 -2.26
CA THR A 426 12.57 -31.18 -1.82
C THR A 426 13.18 -32.00 -0.67
N GLU A 427 12.37 -32.40 0.31
CA GLU A 427 12.80 -33.27 1.42
C GLU A 427 13.31 -34.64 0.91
N ILE A 428 12.60 -35.25 -0.03
CA ILE A 428 13.01 -36.52 -0.67
C ILE A 428 14.34 -36.36 -1.40
N MET A 429 14.53 -35.30 -2.19
CA MET A 429 15.79 -35.05 -2.87
C MET A 429 16.94 -34.83 -1.87
N ARG A 430 16.71 -34.08 -0.79
CA ARG A 430 17.71 -33.89 0.28
C ARG A 430 18.15 -35.22 0.90
N GLN A 431 17.22 -36.14 1.13
CA GLN A 431 17.54 -37.48 1.61
C GLN A 431 18.39 -38.27 0.62
N HIS A 432 18.06 -38.24 -0.67
CA HIS A 432 18.87 -38.88 -1.72
C HIS A 432 20.28 -38.28 -1.83
N VAL A 433 20.42 -36.95 -1.70
CA VAL A 433 21.72 -36.27 -1.68
C VAL A 433 22.54 -36.69 -0.46
N ALA A 434 21.93 -36.72 0.73
CA ALA A 434 22.60 -37.14 1.96
C ALA A 434 23.06 -38.62 1.92
N ASN A 435 22.28 -39.49 1.27
CA ASN A 435 22.58 -40.91 1.16
C ASN A 435 23.46 -41.27 -0.05
N GLY A 436 23.78 -40.31 -0.93
CA GLY A 436 24.51 -40.57 -2.18
C GLY A 436 23.72 -41.40 -3.22
N THR A 437 22.39 -41.50 -3.08
CA THR A 437 21.51 -42.30 -3.95
C THR A 437 20.71 -41.44 -4.94
N THR A 438 21.25 -40.30 -5.36
CA THR A 438 20.56 -39.36 -6.28
C THR A 438 20.15 -40.00 -7.61
N ASN A 439 20.90 -40.98 -8.10
CA ASN A 439 20.59 -41.75 -9.30
C ASN A 439 19.29 -42.58 -9.18
N GLU A 440 18.81 -42.83 -7.95
CA GLU A 440 17.57 -43.57 -7.72
C GLU A 440 16.32 -42.69 -7.86
N HIS A 441 16.47 -41.37 -7.72
CA HIS A 441 15.38 -40.41 -7.76
C HIS A 441 14.68 -40.44 -9.12
N PRO A 442 13.32 -40.52 -9.17
CA PRO A 442 12.58 -40.65 -10.44
C PRO A 442 12.90 -39.55 -11.46
N GLY A 443 13.11 -38.32 -10.98
CA GLY A 443 13.48 -37.20 -11.85
C GLY A 443 14.88 -37.33 -12.45
N VAL A 444 15.84 -37.88 -11.72
CA VAL A 444 17.22 -38.09 -12.22
C VAL A 444 17.25 -39.26 -13.20
N LYS A 445 16.55 -40.36 -12.90
CA LYS A 445 16.34 -41.46 -13.85
C LYS A 445 15.72 -40.99 -15.15
N CYS A 446 14.68 -40.15 -15.07
CA CYS A 446 14.04 -39.55 -16.23
C CYS A 446 15.01 -38.71 -17.09
N ILE A 447 16.04 -38.09 -16.49
CA ILE A 447 17.08 -37.35 -17.24
C ILE A 447 18.06 -38.34 -17.89
N ALA A 448 18.51 -39.35 -17.14
CA ALA A 448 19.45 -40.37 -17.62
C ALA A 448 18.89 -41.16 -18.81
N ASP A 449 17.61 -41.52 -18.74
CA ASP A 449 16.91 -42.32 -19.75
C ASP A 449 16.39 -41.48 -20.94
N ASP A 450 16.54 -40.15 -20.92
CA ASP A 450 16.04 -39.29 -21.98
C ASP A 450 16.86 -39.47 -23.28
N PRO A 451 16.27 -40.00 -24.37
CA PRO A 451 16.99 -40.23 -25.62
C PRO A 451 17.19 -38.92 -26.41
N THR A 452 16.55 -37.82 -26.01
CA THR A 452 16.65 -36.53 -26.68
C THR A 452 17.84 -35.70 -26.24
N LEU A 453 18.55 -36.12 -25.19
CA LEU A 453 19.70 -35.42 -24.61
C LEU A 453 21.00 -36.19 -24.87
N ASN A 454 22.06 -35.47 -25.21
CA ASN A 454 23.42 -36.03 -25.24
C ASN A 454 24.03 -36.13 -23.82
N ASP A 455 25.16 -36.83 -23.67
CA ASP A 455 25.76 -37.07 -22.34
C ASP A 455 26.16 -35.78 -21.61
N LYS A 456 26.60 -34.75 -22.34
CA LYS A 456 26.95 -33.45 -21.75
C LYS A 456 25.70 -32.72 -21.25
N GLU A 457 24.63 -32.72 -22.04
CA GLU A 457 23.33 -32.16 -21.69
C GLU A 457 22.72 -32.86 -20.48
N LYS A 458 22.81 -34.19 -20.42
CA LYS A 458 22.38 -34.99 -19.27
C LYS A 458 23.13 -34.62 -18.02
N ALA A 459 24.46 -34.48 -18.09
CA ALA A 459 25.29 -34.09 -16.95
C ALA A 459 24.90 -32.70 -16.43
N GLN A 460 24.77 -31.71 -17.33
CA GLN A 460 24.39 -30.35 -16.94
C GLN A 460 22.96 -30.28 -16.36
N LEU A 461 21.99 -30.94 -16.99
CA LEU A 461 20.60 -30.97 -16.51
C LEU A 461 20.51 -31.68 -15.16
N THR A 462 21.19 -32.80 -15.00
CA THR A 462 21.25 -33.53 -13.72
C THR A 462 21.82 -32.65 -12.62
N SER A 463 22.92 -31.94 -12.89
CA SER A 463 23.52 -31.01 -11.93
C SER A 463 22.55 -29.90 -11.53
N MET A 464 21.91 -29.25 -12.52
CA MET A 464 20.93 -28.19 -12.26
C MET A 464 19.74 -28.72 -11.44
N TYR A 465 19.23 -29.89 -11.82
CA TYR A 465 18.07 -30.50 -11.19
C TYR A 465 18.33 -30.85 -9.72
N ILE A 466 19.43 -31.56 -9.44
CA ILE A 466 19.77 -31.98 -8.07
C ILE A 466 20.05 -30.75 -7.20
N GLU A 467 20.84 -29.80 -7.70
CA GLU A 467 21.20 -28.58 -6.94
C GLU A 467 19.95 -27.77 -6.58
N ALA A 468 19.10 -27.47 -7.57
CA ALA A 468 17.92 -26.64 -7.36
C ALA A 468 16.85 -27.31 -6.50
N VAL A 469 16.60 -28.61 -6.70
CA VAL A 469 15.54 -29.34 -5.98
C VAL A 469 15.96 -29.67 -4.55
N SER A 470 17.26 -29.82 -4.25
CA SER A 470 17.73 -30.07 -2.89
C SER A 470 17.86 -28.80 -2.04
N GLU A 471 18.12 -27.64 -2.65
CA GLU A 471 18.38 -26.40 -1.93
C GLU A 471 17.11 -25.84 -1.27
N GLN A 472 16.06 -25.57 -2.05
CA GLN A 472 14.84 -24.94 -1.55
C GLN A 472 13.61 -25.30 -2.38
N PRO A 473 12.41 -25.29 -1.78
CA PRO A 473 11.18 -25.53 -2.53
C PRO A 473 10.84 -24.30 -3.40
N MET A 474 10.68 -24.51 -4.70
CA MET A 474 10.50 -23.46 -5.71
C MET A 474 9.03 -22.99 -5.88
N SER A 475 8.04 -23.88 -5.79
CA SER A 475 6.62 -23.54 -6.07
C SER A 475 5.81 -23.10 -4.84
N GLN A 476 6.30 -22.13 -4.06
CA GLN A 476 5.68 -21.70 -2.80
C GLN A 476 4.56 -20.66 -2.98
N ILE A 477 3.51 -21.03 -3.71
CA ILE A 477 2.37 -20.16 -4.06
C ILE A 477 1.59 -19.74 -2.81
N LEU A 478 1.39 -20.66 -1.86
CA LEU A 478 0.64 -20.41 -0.62
C LEU A 478 1.25 -21.20 0.55
N GLY A 479 1.86 -20.47 1.47
CA GLY A 479 2.37 -20.98 2.75
C GLY A 479 1.52 -20.53 3.95
N GLU A 480 1.93 -20.92 5.16
CA GLU A 480 1.23 -20.60 6.41
C GLU A 480 1.03 -19.09 6.63
N LYS A 481 2.10 -18.30 6.43
CA LYS A 481 2.06 -16.83 6.56
C LYS A 481 1.07 -16.18 5.59
N HIS A 482 1.02 -16.69 4.36
CA HIS A 482 0.04 -16.24 3.35
C HIS A 482 -1.39 -16.57 3.81
N ALA A 483 -1.60 -17.77 4.35
CA ALA A 483 -2.90 -18.21 4.86
C ALA A 483 -3.35 -17.34 6.06
N MET A 484 -2.44 -17.02 6.98
CA MET A 484 -2.70 -16.13 8.12
C MET A 484 -3.12 -14.73 7.67
N TYR A 485 -2.36 -14.12 6.76
CA TYR A 485 -2.70 -12.80 6.24
C TYR A 485 -4.03 -12.83 5.45
N LEU A 486 -4.28 -13.88 4.65
CA LEU A 486 -5.55 -14.07 3.96
C LEU A 486 -6.73 -14.19 4.92
N SER A 487 -6.56 -14.83 6.08
CA SER A 487 -7.59 -14.90 7.12
C SER A 487 -8.00 -13.52 7.63
N MET A 488 -7.04 -12.62 7.89
CA MET A 488 -7.34 -11.22 8.22
C MET A 488 -8.08 -10.51 7.08
N ARG A 489 -7.61 -10.68 5.82
CA ARG A 489 -8.23 -10.03 4.66
C ARG A 489 -9.68 -10.50 4.44
N TRP A 490 -9.93 -11.80 4.58
CA TRP A 490 -11.26 -12.37 4.47
C TRP A 490 -12.18 -11.88 5.58
N ALA A 491 -11.66 -11.73 6.80
CA ALA A 491 -12.39 -11.12 7.90
C ALA A 491 -12.70 -9.64 7.63
N LEU A 492 -11.72 -8.86 7.19
CA LEU A 492 -11.87 -7.43 6.95
C LEU A 492 -12.86 -7.10 5.84
N ASP A 493 -12.88 -7.88 4.76
CA ASP A 493 -13.72 -7.63 3.60
C ASP A 493 -15.01 -8.48 3.59
N GLY A 494 -15.24 -9.36 4.57
CA GLY A 494 -16.51 -10.09 4.71
C GLY A 494 -16.65 -11.33 3.82
N ILE A 495 -15.56 -11.93 3.35
CA ILE A 495 -15.56 -12.97 2.30
C ILE A 495 -15.98 -14.34 2.84
N GLY A 496 -15.44 -14.76 3.98
CA GLY A 496 -15.58 -16.13 4.46
C GLY A 496 -15.57 -16.23 5.98
N VAL A 497 -15.69 -17.45 6.49
CA VAL A 497 -15.49 -17.75 7.91
C VAL A 497 -14.03 -17.44 8.25
N GLY A 498 -13.78 -16.75 9.37
CA GLY A 498 -12.48 -16.24 9.84
C GLY A 498 -11.22 -16.96 9.36
N PHE A 499 -10.61 -17.77 10.23
CA PHE A 499 -9.36 -18.49 9.94
C PHE A 499 -9.48 -19.62 8.88
N ALA A 500 -10.46 -19.57 7.97
CA ALA A 500 -10.65 -20.60 6.94
C ALA A 500 -9.42 -20.83 6.06
N PRO A 501 -8.72 -19.81 5.53
CA PRO A 501 -7.46 -20.03 4.81
C PRO A 501 -6.41 -20.78 5.62
N LEU A 502 -6.19 -20.37 6.88
CA LEU A 502 -5.25 -21.03 7.80
C LEU A 502 -5.66 -22.49 8.08
N ALA A 503 -6.92 -22.74 8.40
CA ALA A 503 -7.44 -24.08 8.62
C ALA A 503 -7.29 -24.98 7.38
N ILE A 504 -7.55 -24.46 6.17
CA ILE A 504 -7.34 -25.20 4.93
C ILE A 504 -5.86 -25.59 4.74
N TYR A 505 -4.93 -24.70 5.10
CA TYR A 505 -3.51 -24.97 5.02
C TYR A 505 -3.09 -26.09 5.99
N HIS A 506 -3.47 -26.00 7.27
CA HIS A 506 -3.16 -27.05 8.26
C HIS A 506 -3.86 -28.38 7.97
N GLU A 507 -5.09 -28.37 7.46
CA GLU A 507 -5.74 -29.59 6.97
C GLU A 507 -4.95 -30.23 5.82
N THR A 508 -4.36 -29.42 4.94
CA THR A 508 -3.55 -29.90 3.82
C THR A 508 -2.23 -30.49 4.33
N LEU A 509 -1.57 -29.87 5.30
CA LEU A 509 -0.39 -30.42 5.96
C LEU A 509 -0.70 -31.76 6.63
N ALA A 510 -1.78 -31.82 7.43
CA ALA A 510 -2.18 -33.06 8.10
C ALA A 510 -2.52 -34.19 7.12
N GLN A 511 -3.10 -33.88 5.95
CA GLN A 511 -3.30 -34.87 4.88
C GLN A 511 -1.96 -35.34 4.29
N ALA A 512 -1.01 -34.43 4.06
CA ALA A 512 0.31 -34.78 3.55
C ALA A 512 1.09 -35.66 4.54
N ASP A 513 1.00 -35.39 5.84
CA ASP A 513 1.69 -36.20 6.85
C ASP A 513 1.13 -37.62 6.96
N ARG A 514 -0.13 -37.85 6.53
CA ARG A 514 -0.70 -39.19 6.36
C ARG A 514 -0.31 -39.89 5.05
N GLY A 515 0.52 -39.26 4.21
CA GLY A 515 0.96 -39.79 2.92
C GLY A 515 0.00 -39.54 1.75
N GLU A 516 -1.14 -38.87 1.96
CA GLU A 516 -2.15 -38.63 0.91
C GLU A 516 -1.64 -37.73 -0.23
N TRP A 517 -0.50 -37.05 -0.03
CA TRP A 517 0.07 -36.14 -1.03
C TRP A 517 0.54 -36.85 -2.31
N VAL A 518 0.90 -38.12 -2.21
CA VAL A 518 1.29 -38.95 -3.36
C VAL A 518 0.12 -39.09 -4.32
N ASP A 519 -1.09 -39.27 -3.80
CA ASP A 519 -2.31 -39.37 -4.61
C ASP A 519 -2.65 -38.04 -5.29
N TRP A 520 -2.17 -36.90 -4.81
CA TRP A 520 -2.45 -35.61 -5.46
C TRP A 520 -1.68 -35.41 -6.77
N LEU A 521 -0.58 -36.15 -6.96
CA LEU A 521 0.17 -36.17 -8.22
C LEU A 521 -0.58 -36.92 -9.33
N SER A 522 -1.52 -37.80 -8.96
CA SER A 522 -2.27 -38.66 -9.89
C SER A 522 -3.79 -38.43 -9.87
N ALA A 523 -4.35 -37.75 -8.86
CA ALA A 523 -5.80 -37.61 -8.68
C ALA A 523 -6.27 -36.23 -8.13
N LYS A 524 -7.54 -35.92 -8.43
CA LYS A 524 -8.40 -34.81 -7.92
C LYS A 524 -7.88 -33.36 -8.08
N PHE A 525 -7.08 -33.05 -9.10
CA PHE A 525 -6.98 -31.67 -9.60
C PHE A 525 -8.10 -31.37 -10.62
N PRO A 526 -8.43 -30.09 -10.88
CA PRO A 526 -9.34 -29.74 -11.97
C PRO A 526 -8.85 -30.28 -13.32
N ALA A 527 -9.79 -30.67 -14.18
CA ALA A 527 -9.47 -31.14 -15.53
C ALA A 527 -8.78 -30.05 -16.36
N LEU A 528 -7.87 -30.49 -17.25
CA LEU A 528 -7.25 -29.65 -18.27
C LEU A 528 -8.28 -29.20 -19.30
N ASN A 529 -8.03 -28.09 -19.98
CA ASN A 529 -8.90 -27.63 -21.06
C ASN A 529 -9.00 -28.69 -22.18
N LYS A 530 -7.91 -29.39 -22.48
CA LYS A 530 -7.88 -30.46 -23.47
C LYS A 530 -8.72 -31.68 -23.05
N GLU A 531 -8.62 -32.12 -21.81
CA GLU A 531 -9.41 -33.24 -21.28
C GLU A 531 -10.91 -32.95 -21.34
N LEU A 532 -11.32 -31.70 -21.06
CA LEU A 532 -12.72 -31.29 -21.19
C LEU A 532 -13.17 -31.34 -22.65
N LEU A 533 -12.35 -30.88 -23.59
CA LEU A 533 -12.65 -30.96 -25.02
C LEU A 533 -12.78 -32.41 -25.49
N ASP A 534 -11.90 -33.31 -25.04
CA ASP A 534 -11.94 -34.73 -25.36
C ASP A 534 -13.22 -35.40 -24.81
N GLN A 535 -13.78 -34.89 -23.71
CA GLN A 535 -15.07 -35.29 -23.15
C GLN A 535 -16.28 -34.62 -23.84
N GLY A 536 -16.06 -33.80 -24.88
CA GLY A 536 -17.11 -33.02 -25.54
C GLY A 536 -17.62 -31.83 -24.72
N ILE A 537 -16.93 -31.48 -23.63
CA ILE A 537 -17.26 -30.35 -22.75
C ILE A 537 -16.49 -29.13 -23.21
N ARG A 538 -17.21 -28.07 -23.57
CA ARG A 538 -16.60 -26.77 -23.90
C ARG A 538 -15.96 -26.14 -22.66
N PRO A 539 -14.64 -25.88 -22.65
CA PRO A 539 -13.95 -25.40 -21.45
C PRO A 539 -14.22 -23.92 -21.16
N MET A 540 -14.29 -23.08 -22.19
CA MET A 540 -14.44 -21.62 -22.05
C MET A 540 -15.89 -21.17 -22.24
N PRO A 541 -16.38 -20.21 -21.42
CA PRO A 541 -17.74 -19.65 -21.52
C PRO A 541 -17.99 -18.91 -22.84
N THR A 542 -19.26 -18.70 -23.21
CA THR A 542 -19.62 -17.90 -24.41
C THR A 542 -19.35 -16.42 -24.13
N SER A 543 -19.40 -15.59 -25.18
CA SER A 543 -19.39 -14.12 -25.02
C SER A 543 -20.55 -13.64 -24.12
N GLU A 544 -21.72 -14.27 -24.20
CA GLU A 544 -22.88 -13.95 -23.34
C GLU A 544 -22.64 -14.35 -21.88
N GLU A 545 -22.11 -15.55 -21.64
CA GLU A 545 -21.79 -16.01 -20.27
C GLU A 545 -20.63 -15.22 -19.63
N SER A 546 -19.77 -14.63 -20.47
CA SER A 546 -18.66 -13.77 -20.05
C SER A 546 -19.09 -12.31 -19.87
N ALA A 547 -20.30 -11.93 -20.28
CA ALA A 547 -20.79 -10.57 -20.18
C ALA A 547 -20.99 -10.19 -18.70
N THR A 548 -20.23 -9.19 -18.24
CA THR A 548 -20.30 -8.75 -16.84
C THR A 548 -21.68 -8.15 -16.54
N PRO A 549 -22.44 -8.70 -15.58
CA PRO A 549 -23.76 -8.17 -15.26
C PRO A 549 -23.65 -6.79 -14.61
N GLN A 550 -24.68 -5.96 -14.81
CA GLN A 550 -24.76 -4.66 -14.15
C GLN A 550 -24.86 -4.83 -12.63
N ALA A 551 -24.23 -3.91 -11.89
CA ALA A 551 -24.36 -3.86 -10.44
C ALA A 551 -25.82 -3.72 -9.99
N ARG A 552 -26.11 -4.29 -8.82
CA ARG A 552 -27.37 -4.11 -8.10
C ARG A 552 -27.14 -3.30 -6.83
N PHE A 553 -28.20 -2.70 -6.30
CA PHE A 553 -28.10 -1.82 -5.15
C PHE A 553 -29.10 -2.20 -4.08
N HIS A 554 -28.68 -2.21 -2.82
CA HIS A 554 -29.57 -2.40 -1.70
C HIS A 554 -29.60 -1.12 -0.85
N PRO A 555 -30.76 -0.46 -0.66
CA PRO A 555 -30.86 0.68 0.23
C PRO A 555 -30.66 0.25 1.69
N LEU A 556 -29.87 1.00 2.46
CA LEU A 556 -29.75 0.81 3.92
C LEU A 556 -30.90 1.46 4.67
N LEU A 557 -31.34 2.62 4.19
CA LEU A 557 -32.41 3.40 4.78
C LEU A 557 -33.76 3.00 4.17
N LYS A 558 -34.85 3.27 4.91
CA LYS A 558 -36.21 2.97 4.46
C LYS A 558 -36.56 3.72 3.16
N ALA A 559 -37.52 3.19 2.41
CA ALA A 559 -37.93 3.72 1.11
C ALA A 559 -38.56 5.12 1.19
N ASP A 560 -39.02 5.54 2.36
CA ASP A 560 -39.64 6.84 2.66
C ASP A 560 -38.63 7.89 3.17
N LEU A 561 -37.32 7.66 2.98
CA LEU A 561 -36.29 8.61 3.40
C LEU A 561 -36.57 10.01 2.83
N ASP A 562 -36.78 10.97 3.72
CA ASP A 562 -36.81 12.39 3.37
C ASP A 562 -35.41 12.83 2.94
N VAL A 563 -35.21 12.88 1.63
CA VAL A 563 -33.96 13.29 0.98
C VAL A 563 -33.53 14.69 1.45
N GLN A 564 -34.48 15.61 1.65
CA GLN A 564 -34.16 16.97 2.06
C GLN A 564 -33.59 17.00 3.48
N LYS A 565 -34.25 16.33 4.44
CA LYS A 565 -33.76 16.24 5.83
C LYS A 565 -32.43 15.51 5.92
N PHE A 566 -32.29 14.40 5.20
CA PHE A 566 -31.07 13.58 5.22
C PHE A 566 -29.85 14.30 4.63
N VAL A 567 -30.03 15.11 3.58
CA VAL A 567 -28.93 15.93 3.03
C VAL A 567 -28.45 16.98 4.04
N GLN A 568 -29.32 17.45 4.95
CA GLN A 568 -28.96 18.45 5.96
C GLN A 568 -28.21 17.88 7.16
N THR A 569 -28.48 16.63 7.56
CA THR A 569 -27.86 16.02 8.76
C THR A 569 -26.40 15.58 8.54
N ASN A 570 -25.96 15.42 7.28
CA ASN A 570 -24.60 14.98 6.93
C ASN A 570 -24.15 13.71 7.69
N THR A 571 -25.07 12.78 7.90
CA THR A 571 -24.84 11.54 8.64
C THR A 571 -23.80 10.67 7.92
N LYS A 572 -22.88 10.06 8.67
CA LYS A 572 -21.90 9.09 8.17
C LYS A 572 -22.37 7.67 8.45
N LEU A 573 -21.83 6.70 7.71
CA LEU A 573 -22.18 5.30 7.92
C LEU A 573 -21.73 4.79 9.31
N SER A 574 -20.60 5.31 9.81
CA SER A 574 -20.07 5.00 11.14
C SER A 574 -21.02 5.34 12.26
N ASP A 575 -21.91 6.32 12.06
CA ASP A 575 -22.82 6.81 13.10
C ASP A 575 -23.92 5.79 13.44
N PHE A 576 -24.13 4.78 12.58
CA PHE A 576 -25.07 3.67 12.81
C PHE A 576 -24.39 2.44 13.41
N TRP A 577 -23.07 2.44 13.53
CA TRP A 577 -22.34 1.28 14.01
C TRP A 577 -22.31 1.27 15.54
N VAL A 578 -22.68 0.15 16.11
CA VAL A 578 -22.46 -0.18 17.52
C VAL A 578 -21.45 -1.31 17.56
N ARG A 579 -20.49 -1.23 18.49
CA ARG A 579 -19.50 -2.29 18.64
C ARG A 579 -20.20 -3.61 18.98
N PRO A 580 -19.99 -4.70 18.22
CA PRO A 580 -20.53 -6.00 18.58
C PRO A 580 -19.82 -6.57 19.80
N PHE A 581 -20.58 -7.23 20.67
CA PHE A 581 -20.06 -8.01 21.81
C PHE A 581 -19.30 -9.25 21.32
N ASP A 582 -18.13 -9.53 21.88
CA ASP A 582 -17.37 -10.74 21.58
C ASP A 582 -16.84 -11.46 22.84
N GLU A 583 -16.19 -12.62 22.64
CA GLU A 583 -15.77 -13.51 23.73
C GLU A 583 -14.77 -12.88 24.71
N THR A 584 -14.11 -11.78 24.34
CA THR A 584 -13.24 -11.05 25.28
C THR A 584 -14.01 -10.09 26.17
N ASP A 585 -15.28 -9.78 25.86
CA ASP A 585 -16.15 -8.87 26.63
C ASP A 585 -16.86 -9.58 27.80
N VAL A 586 -16.48 -10.82 28.11
CA VAL A 586 -17.01 -11.58 29.26
C VAL A 586 -16.60 -10.92 30.59
N LEU A 587 -15.48 -10.20 30.60
CA LEU A 587 -15.07 -9.36 31.71
C LEU A 587 -15.75 -7.99 31.59
N GLU A 588 -16.24 -7.46 32.71
CA GLU A 588 -16.62 -6.05 32.81
C GLU A 588 -15.49 -5.16 32.29
N ALA A 589 -15.82 -4.04 31.66
CA ALA A 589 -14.86 -3.23 30.93
C ALA A 589 -13.66 -2.80 31.79
N ASP A 590 -13.90 -2.49 33.07
CA ASP A 590 -12.87 -2.09 34.04
C ASP A 590 -11.86 -3.21 34.35
N PHE A 591 -12.25 -4.47 34.12
CA PHE A 591 -11.40 -5.65 34.31
C PHE A 591 -10.92 -6.26 32.98
N ASN A 592 -11.23 -5.63 31.85
CA ASN A 592 -10.89 -6.15 30.54
C ASN A 592 -9.61 -5.50 29.99
N PRO A 593 -8.45 -6.19 30.01
CA PRO A 593 -7.18 -5.61 29.56
C PRO A 593 -7.12 -5.38 28.05
N PHE A 594 -8.10 -5.87 27.29
CA PHE A 594 -8.17 -5.71 25.84
C PHE A 594 -8.99 -4.48 25.41
N LEU A 595 -9.69 -3.82 26.35
CA LEU A 595 -10.46 -2.62 26.08
C LEU A 595 -9.71 -1.38 26.54
N GLU A 596 -9.71 -0.38 25.65
CA GLU A 596 -9.33 0.98 25.97
C GLU A 596 -10.54 1.89 25.79
N GLU A 597 -10.72 2.81 26.73
CA GLU A 597 -11.70 3.87 26.59
C GLU A 597 -11.04 5.07 25.90
N ALA A 598 -11.49 5.37 24.69
CA ALA A 598 -10.89 6.39 23.85
C ALA A 598 -11.87 7.52 23.57
N TYR A 599 -11.37 8.75 23.53
CA TYR A 599 -12.18 9.92 23.18
C TYR A 599 -12.48 9.95 21.68
N LEU A 600 -13.71 10.35 21.34
CA LEU A 600 -14.12 10.56 19.96
C LEU A 600 -13.40 11.76 19.33
N THR A 601 -13.01 12.75 20.14
CA THR A 601 -12.29 13.95 19.72
C THR A 601 -10.95 14.08 20.42
N ASN A 602 -9.93 14.54 19.69
CA ASN A 602 -8.60 14.75 20.22
C ASN A 602 -7.89 15.89 19.48
N ALA A 603 -7.17 16.74 20.20
CA ALA A 603 -6.36 17.82 19.62
C ALA A 603 -4.89 17.38 19.54
N PRO A 604 -4.25 17.37 18.36
CA PRO A 604 -2.88 16.89 18.23
C PRO A 604 -1.89 17.85 18.89
N VAL A 605 -0.97 17.32 19.69
CA VAL A 605 0.18 18.03 20.25
C VAL A 605 1.42 17.61 19.50
N LYS A 606 2.25 18.56 19.06
CA LYS A 606 3.52 18.30 18.39
C LYS A 606 4.63 19.12 19.01
N ALA A 607 5.79 18.52 19.16
CA ALA A 607 7.00 19.21 19.59
C ALA A 607 8.24 18.56 18.98
N ILE A 608 9.36 19.26 19.05
CA ILE A 608 10.69 18.72 18.75
C ILE A 608 11.35 18.41 20.09
N ALA A 609 11.60 17.13 20.35
CA ALA A 609 12.35 16.71 21.53
C ALA A 609 13.81 16.48 21.17
N SER A 610 14.74 16.92 22.01
CA SER A 610 16.18 16.72 21.83
C SER A 610 16.88 16.31 23.12
N CYS A 611 17.94 15.48 23.01
CA CYS A 611 18.75 15.06 24.14
C CYS A 611 20.20 14.74 23.74
N LEU A 612 21.08 14.66 24.75
CA LEU A 612 22.41 14.09 24.64
C LEU A 612 22.40 12.62 25.09
N PHE A 613 22.74 11.74 24.16
CA PHE A 613 22.81 10.29 24.34
C PHE A 613 24.26 9.82 24.40
N ASP A 614 24.59 8.96 25.37
CA ASP A 614 25.93 8.41 25.55
C ASP A 614 26.00 7.00 24.94
N LEU A 615 26.89 6.80 23.96
CA LEU A 615 27.04 5.53 23.25
C LEU A 615 27.66 4.44 24.12
N ASP A 616 28.54 4.80 25.05
CA ASP A 616 29.25 3.82 25.87
C ASP A 616 28.35 3.24 26.97
N GLN A 617 27.40 4.05 27.46
CA GLN A 617 26.47 3.66 28.53
C GLN A 617 25.04 3.37 28.05
N LEU A 618 24.77 3.56 26.76
CA LEU A 618 23.45 3.42 26.12
C LEU A 618 22.33 4.15 26.88
N LYS A 619 22.59 5.37 27.33
CA LYS A 619 21.64 6.14 28.15
C LYS A 619 21.61 7.62 27.81
N ILE A 620 20.48 8.24 28.13
CA ILE A 620 20.31 9.69 28.09
C ILE A 620 21.12 10.32 29.23
N THR A 621 21.96 11.32 28.92
CA THR A 621 22.83 11.99 29.91
C THR A 621 22.43 13.43 30.21
N SER A 622 21.58 14.05 29.40
CA SER A 622 21.01 15.38 29.63
C SER A 622 19.53 15.31 30.00
N SER A 623 18.98 16.40 30.52
CA SER A 623 17.53 16.61 30.47
C SER A 623 17.08 16.70 29.01
N ILE A 624 15.86 16.24 28.71
CA ILE A 624 15.27 16.35 27.38
C ILE A 624 14.78 17.79 27.18
N ALA A 625 15.25 18.45 26.13
CA ALA A 625 14.76 19.76 25.73
C ALA A 625 13.57 19.59 24.77
N ILE A 626 12.55 20.43 24.95
CA ILE A 626 11.33 20.43 24.13
C ILE A 626 11.20 21.79 23.46
N ASP A 627 11.28 21.80 22.14
CA ASP A 627 11.21 23.00 21.31
C ASP A 627 9.97 22.96 20.41
N GLU A 628 9.52 24.15 19.99
CA GLU A 628 8.39 24.33 19.06
C GLU A 628 7.06 23.65 19.48
N LEU A 629 6.78 23.55 20.78
CA LEU A 629 5.54 22.96 21.29
C LEU A 629 4.30 23.64 20.70
N GLN A 630 3.45 22.84 20.05
CA GLN A 630 2.24 23.30 19.39
C GLN A 630 1.05 22.38 19.66
N VAL A 631 -0.13 22.96 19.87
CA VAL A 631 -1.43 22.26 19.94
C VAL A 631 -2.28 22.66 18.73
N ASP A 632 -2.61 21.70 17.87
CA ASP A 632 -3.26 21.91 16.57
C ASP A 632 -2.65 23.06 15.75
N GLY A 633 -1.31 23.18 15.79
CA GLY A 633 -0.53 24.21 15.08
C GLY A 633 -0.52 25.59 15.74
N LEU A 634 -1.08 25.76 16.95
CA LEU A 634 -0.89 26.96 17.77
C LEU A 634 0.25 26.77 18.75
N LYS A 635 1.14 27.76 18.84
CA LYS A 635 2.12 27.83 19.93
C LYS A 635 1.40 27.99 21.26
N VAL A 636 1.89 27.28 22.28
CA VAL A 636 1.36 27.37 23.63
C VAL A 636 1.93 28.62 24.30
N GLY A 637 1.07 29.59 24.61
CA GLY A 637 1.48 30.84 25.29
C GLY A 637 1.36 30.80 26.82
N ASN A 638 0.65 29.82 27.37
CA ASN A 638 0.45 29.67 28.81
C ASN A 638 1.56 28.82 29.43
N VAL A 639 2.30 29.38 30.39
CA VAL A 639 3.49 28.77 31.02
C VAL A 639 3.17 27.47 31.78
N SER A 640 2.05 27.45 32.50
CA SER A 640 1.58 26.28 33.27
C SER A 640 1.24 25.11 32.34
N LEU A 641 0.53 25.39 31.24
CA LEU A 641 0.20 24.42 30.21
C LEU A 641 1.45 23.90 29.48
N GLU A 642 2.35 24.81 29.11
CA GLU A 642 3.62 24.47 28.44
C GLU A 642 4.47 23.54 29.31
N SER A 643 4.64 23.85 30.59
CA SER A 643 5.39 23.00 31.52
C SER A 643 4.79 21.60 31.64
N ARG A 644 3.46 21.49 31.68
CA ARG A 644 2.76 20.20 31.77
C ARG A 644 2.94 19.36 30.52
N LEU A 645 2.76 19.97 29.34
CA LEU A 645 2.92 19.30 28.05
C LEU A 645 4.38 18.93 27.79
N ASN A 646 5.35 19.77 28.14
CA ASN A 646 6.78 19.46 27.99
C ASN A 646 7.16 18.16 28.73
N LYS A 647 6.63 17.95 29.93
CA LYS A 647 6.83 16.71 30.68
C LYS A 647 6.26 15.50 29.92
N GLU A 648 5.04 15.60 29.43
CA GLU A 648 4.40 14.53 28.65
C GLU A 648 5.17 14.21 27.36
N MET A 649 5.60 15.23 26.63
CA MET A 649 6.39 15.07 25.40
C MET A 649 7.75 14.42 25.68
N SER A 650 8.40 14.77 26.80
CA SER A 650 9.64 14.15 27.27
C SER A 650 9.46 12.66 27.56
N ASP A 651 8.36 12.27 28.21
CA ASP A 651 8.04 10.87 28.51
C ASP A 651 7.74 10.07 27.24
N VAL A 652 7.08 10.68 26.24
CA VAL A 652 6.86 10.07 24.92
C VAL A 652 8.20 9.82 24.21
N PHE A 653 9.06 10.83 24.15
CA PHE A 653 10.37 10.72 23.52
C PHE A 653 11.22 9.62 24.16
N THR A 654 11.28 9.59 25.50
CA THR A 654 12.05 8.60 26.26
C THR A 654 11.61 7.17 25.94
N ARG A 655 10.29 6.92 25.89
CA ARG A 655 9.74 5.60 25.56
C ARG A 655 10.08 5.17 24.14
N GLN A 656 9.95 6.06 23.16
CA GLN A 656 10.28 5.75 21.76
C GLN A 656 11.76 5.44 21.58
N LEU A 657 12.63 6.21 22.22
CA LEU A 657 14.08 5.98 22.16
C LEU A 657 14.45 4.66 22.84
N ASN A 658 13.94 4.39 24.05
CA ASN A 658 14.22 3.12 24.75
C ASN A 658 13.72 1.90 23.96
N ALA A 659 12.55 1.98 23.32
CA ALA A 659 12.05 0.88 22.47
C ALA A 659 12.95 0.62 21.26
N ALA A 660 13.56 1.66 20.68
CA ALA A 660 14.55 1.50 19.62
C ALA A 660 15.86 0.88 20.13
N LEU A 661 16.29 1.25 21.34
CA LEU A 661 17.49 0.72 21.99
C LEU A 661 17.34 -0.74 22.42
N ASP A 662 16.20 -1.14 22.96
CA ASP A 662 15.95 -2.52 23.39
C ASP A 662 16.11 -3.51 22.23
N LYS A 663 15.69 -3.12 21.01
CA LYS A 663 15.86 -3.93 19.79
C LYS A 663 17.30 -3.97 19.26
N LEU A 664 18.16 -3.04 19.67
CA LEU A 664 19.58 -3.00 19.29
C LEU A 664 20.45 -3.96 20.11
N THR A 665 20.07 -4.19 21.37
CA THR A 665 20.82 -5.02 22.33
C THR A 665 21.01 -6.47 21.88
N ASP A 666 20.23 -6.95 20.91
CA ASP A 666 20.31 -8.32 20.39
C ASP A 666 21.20 -8.50 19.14
N ARG A 667 21.68 -7.42 18.49
CA ARG A 667 22.26 -7.52 17.12
C ARG A 667 23.56 -6.75 16.84
N MET A 668 23.91 -5.72 17.61
CA MET A 668 25.05 -4.84 17.27
C MET A 668 26.10 -4.77 18.39
N THR A 669 27.39 -4.89 18.01
CA THR A 669 28.53 -5.01 18.95
C THR A 669 29.49 -3.81 18.97
N SER A 670 29.28 -2.77 18.16
CA SER A 670 30.18 -1.60 18.10
C SER A 670 29.45 -0.25 18.06
N ASN A 671 30.10 0.80 18.60
CA ASN A 671 29.57 2.17 18.63
C ASN A 671 29.31 2.75 17.24
N GLU A 672 30.10 2.38 16.23
CA GLU A 672 29.89 2.84 14.83
C GLU A 672 28.63 2.22 14.22
N MET A 673 28.39 0.92 14.45
CA MET A 673 27.14 0.28 14.00
C MET A 673 25.90 0.89 14.66
N ILE A 674 25.98 1.24 15.94
CA ILE A 674 24.88 1.91 16.65
C ILE A 674 24.63 3.30 16.09
N LEU A 675 25.69 4.07 15.79
CA LEU A 675 25.58 5.38 15.17
C LEU A 675 24.94 5.31 13.77
N ASP A 676 25.42 4.42 12.92
CA ASP A 676 24.89 4.22 11.57
C ASP A 676 23.41 3.82 11.62
N PHE A 677 23.06 2.93 12.56
CA PHE A 677 21.69 2.52 12.78
C PHE A 677 20.78 3.67 13.23
N LEU A 678 21.15 4.40 14.27
CA LEU A 678 20.35 5.52 14.77
C LEU A 678 20.18 6.61 13.71
N THR A 679 21.19 6.80 12.86
CA THR A 679 21.16 7.74 11.72
C THR A 679 20.25 7.22 10.59
N SER A 680 20.11 5.91 10.45
CA SER A 680 19.23 5.28 9.45
C SER A 680 17.74 5.34 9.81
N LEU A 681 17.39 5.58 11.08
CA LEU A 681 16.00 5.57 11.54
C LEU A 681 15.22 6.80 11.03
N PRO A 682 14.07 6.59 10.35
CA PRO A 682 13.27 7.70 9.82
C PRO A 682 12.63 8.50 10.96
N GLY A 683 12.80 9.82 10.90
CA GLY A 683 12.23 10.75 11.88
C GLY A 683 13.14 11.09 13.07
N LEU A 684 14.32 10.46 13.15
CA LEU A 684 15.39 10.84 14.07
C LEU A 684 16.45 11.65 13.33
N THR A 685 16.92 12.72 13.96
CA THR A 685 18.08 13.50 13.52
C THR A 685 19.19 13.25 14.52
N VAL A 686 20.30 12.69 14.06
CA VAL A 686 21.44 12.30 14.89
C VAL A 686 22.65 13.09 14.43
N SER A 687 23.31 13.77 15.35
CA SER A 687 24.58 14.45 15.11
C SER A 687 25.59 14.09 16.19
N ARG A 688 26.85 13.93 15.81
CA ARG A 688 27.92 13.62 16.76
C ARG A 688 28.38 14.90 17.45
N VAL A 689 28.55 14.85 18.78
CA VAL A 689 29.17 15.94 19.52
C VAL A 689 30.68 15.82 19.37
N GLU A 690 31.33 16.84 18.82
CA GLU A 690 32.76 16.85 18.54
C GLU A 690 33.60 16.38 19.74
N LEU A 691 34.58 15.50 19.48
CA LEU A 691 35.54 14.98 20.45
C LEU A 691 34.95 14.12 21.60
N SER A 692 33.73 13.57 21.46
CA SER A 692 33.13 12.66 22.45
C SER A 692 32.33 11.50 21.82
N ASN A 693 32.10 10.42 22.60
CA ASN A 693 31.18 9.32 22.26
C ASN A 693 29.71 9.66 22.57
N LYS A 694 29.35 10.96 22.47
CA LYS A 694 28.00 11.43 22.72
C LYS A 694 27.33 11.88 21.42
N LEU A 695 26.05 11.58 21.32
CA LEU A 695 25.20 11.92 20.20
C LEU A 695 24.15 12.93 20.65
N HIS A 696 23.93 13.94 19.83
CA HIS A 696 22.75 14.78 19.92
C HIS A 696 21.65 14.14 19.07
N ILE A 697 20.57 13.71 19.73
CA ILE A 697 19.43 13.06 19.09
C ILE A 697 18.24 13.98 19.21
N SER A 698 17.59 14.29 18.08
CA SER A 698 16.30 14.99 18.07
C SER A 698 15.25 14.27 17.23
N ALA A 699 14.00 14.35 17.65
CA ALA A 699 12.86 13.76 16.92
C ALA A 699 11.60 14.61 17.09
N VAL A 700 10.72 14.54 16.07
CA VAL A 700 9.38 15.11 16.17
C VAL A 700 8.51 14.14 16.96
N VAL A 701 8.08 14.57 18.14
CA VAL A 701 7.18 13.81 19.00
C VAL A 701 5.76 14.32 18.87
N ALA A 702 4.79 13.39 18.91
CA ALA A 702 3.38 13.70 18.78
C ALA A 702 2.55 13.01 19.88
N ALA A 703 1.74 13.80 20.55
CA ALA A 703 0.74 13.36 21.53
C ALA A 703 -0.64 13.93 21.15
N ALA A 704 -1.63 13.74 22.01
CA ALA A 704 -2.98 14.21 21.77
C ALA A 704 -3.67 14.60 23.07
N ILE A 705 -4.38 15.73 23.06
CA ILE A 705 -5.21 16.18 24.17
C ILE A 705 -6.62 15.62 23.98
N PRO A 706 -7.07 14.71 24.85
CA PRO A 706 -8.36 14.07 24.64
C PRO A 706 -9.54 14.98 24.98
N GLY A 707 -10.66 14.80 24.27
CA GLY A 707 -11.91 15.54 24.47
C GLY A 707 -11.91 16.99 23.97
N LEU A 708 -10.86 17.38 23.26
CA LEU A 708 -10.69 18.70 22.68
C LEU A 708 -10.58 18.60 21.16
N ASN A 709 -11.24 19.50 20.44
CA ASN A 709 -11.13 19.60 18.99
C ASN A 709 -11.06 21.07 18.55
N ARG A 710 -10.48 21.31 17.38
CA ARG A 710 -10.46 22.65 16.77
C ARG A 710 -11.18 22.63 15.42
N VAL A 711 -12.38 23.18 15.40
CA VAL A 711 -13.30 23.07 14.26
C VAL A 711 -13.23 24.32 13.37
N GLN A 712 -13.29 24.11 12.06
CA GLN A 712 -13.40 25.19 11.08
C GLN A 712 -14.84 25.67 10.98
N VAL A 713 -15.09 26.90 11.45
CA VAL A 713 -16.39 27.55 11.41
C VAL A 713 -16.42 28.54 10.24
N PRO A 714 -17.41 28.48 9.33
CA PRO A 714 -17.56 29.46 8.26
C PRO A 714 -17.68 30.88 8.82
N ALA A 715 -16.91 31.83 8.28
CA ALA A 715 -16.87 33.21 8.76
C ALA A 715 -16.67 34.18 7.57
N GLY A 716 -17.76 34.61 6.95
CA GLY A 716 -17.72 35.55 5.81
C GLY A 716 -16.99 35.07 4.55
N VAL A 717 -16.75 36.01 3.63
CA VAL A 717 -16.11 35.76 2.32
C VAL A 717 -14.76 36.47 2.17
N ARG A 718 -13.84 35.82 1.44
CA ARG A 718 -12.50 36.28 1.09
C ARG A 718 -12.54 37.35 0.02
N ILE A 719 -11.61 38.30 0.13
CA ILE A 719 -11.41 39.35 -0.89
C ILE A 719 -10.88 38.75 -2.20
N LYS A 720 -9.92 37.83 -2.08
CA LYS A 720 -9.30 37.13 -3.21
C LYS A 720 -9.68 35.66 -3.17
N ALA A 721 -10.12 35.15 -4.30
CA ALA A 721 -10.37 33.72 -4.44
C ALA A 721 -9.09 32.91 -4.15
N THR A 722 -9.25 31.84 -3.39
CA THR A 722 -8.21 30.84 -3.23
C THR A 722 -8.09 30.07 -4.54
N LYS A 723 -6.89 30.02 -5.13
CA LYS A 723 -6.65 29.21 -6.34
C LYS A 723 -6.80 27.73 -6.00
N HIS A 724 -7.98 27.16 -6.22
CA HIS A 724 -8.13 25.71 -6.25
C HIS A 724 -7.39 25.15 -7.48
N ARG A 725 -6.85 23.93 -7.36
CA ARG A 725 -5.95 23.18 -8.29
C ARG A 725 -6.41 23.04 -9.77
N LEU A 726 -7.40 23.80 -10.24
CA LEU A 726 -7.96 23.82 -11.60
C LEU A 726 -8.37 25.24 -11.98
N SER A 727 -7.45 26.20 -11.93
CA SER A 727 -7.75 27.62 -12.18
C SER A 727 -7.81 27.97 -13.66
N SER A 728 -7.07 27.28 -14.53
CA SER A 728 -7.13 27.57 -15.97
C SER A 728 -8.17 26.69 -16.68
N GLU A 729 -8.87 27.29 -17.64
CA GLU A 729 -9.80 26.57 -18.52
C GLU A 729 -9.07 25.48 -19.31
N SER A 730 -7.82 25.73 -19.70
CA SER A 730 -6.95 24.76 -20.36
C SER A 730 -6.56 23.57 -19.47
N GLU A 731 -6.35 23.74 -18.16
CA GLU A 731 -6.14 22.62 -17.23
C GLU A 731 -7.44 21.84 -16.96
N ARG A 732 -8.59 22.53 -16.93
CA ARG A 732 -9.89 21.88 -16.80
C ARG A 732 -10.20 21.06 -18.03
N VAL A 733 -9.95 21.59 -19.23
CA VAL A 733 -10.09 20.87 -20.50
C VAL A 733 -9.08 19.73 -20.57
N LYS A 734 -7.78 19.93 -20.27
CA LYS A 734 -6.79 18.83 -20.23
C LYS A 734 -7.13 17.75 -19.23
N LYS A 735 -7.64 18.11 -18.04
CA LYS A 735 -8.10 17.14 -17.04
C LYS A 735 -9.38 16.47 -17.51
N TYR A 736 -10.34 17.21 -18.06
CA TYR A 736 -11.57 16.68 -18.61
C TYR A 736 -11.29 15.75 -19.79
N GLU A 737 -10.36 16.05 -20.68
CA GLU A 737 -9.87 15.17 -21.74
C GLU A 737 -9.21 13.92 -21.16
N LYS A 738 -8.35 14.06 -20.13
CA LYS A 738 -7.73 12.93 -19.41
C LYS A 738 -8.73 12.07 -18.62
N THR A 739 -9.79 12.66 -18.06
CA THR A 739 -10.81 11.98 -17.24
C THR A 739 -12.10 11.66 -17.99
N SER A 740 -12.24 12.17 -19.21
CA SER A 740 -13.30 11.78 -20.12
C SER A 740 -13.06 10.31 -20.35
N ARG A 741 -13.93 9.50 -19.76
CA ARG A 741 -13.97 8.08 -20.05
C ARG A 741 -14.03 8.02 -21.58
N LYS A 742 -13.02 7.44 -22.21
CA LYS A 742 -13.06 7.10 -23.63
C LYS A 742 -14.31 6.25 -23.81
N ARG A 743 -15.43 6.89 -24.17
CA ARG A 743 -16.67 6.20 -24.49
C ARG A 743 -16.33 5.39 -25.73
N ALA A 744 -16.50 4.08 -25.67
CA ALA A 744 -16.31 3.26 -26.85
C ALA A 744 -17.37 3.70 -27.87
N LEU A 745 -16.92 4.34 -28.94
CA LEU A 745 -17.75 4.62 -30.10
C LEU A 745 -17.67 3.36 -30.95
N ILE A 746 -18.72 2.55 -30.93
CA ILE A 746 -18.82 1.40 -31.81
C ILE A 746 -19.40 1.89 -33.12
N LYS A 747 -18.70 1.62 -34.22
CA LYS A 747 -19.20 1.86 -35.57
C LYS A 747 -20.21 0.76 -35.87
N GLN A 748 -21.46 1.14 -36.05
CA GLN A 748 -22.52 0.24 -36.46
C GLN A 748 -22.36 -0.12 -37.95
N GLU A 749 -23.08 -1.15 -38.41
CA GLU A 749 -23.05 -1.61 -39.80
C GLU A 749 -23.47 -0.52 -40.79
N ASP A 750 -24.32 0.42 -40.36
CA ASP A 750 -24.73 1.61 -41.12
C ASP A 750 -23.69 2.75 -41.12
N GLY A 751 -22.54 2.54 -40.48
CA GLY A 751 -21.48 3.54 -40.34
C GLY A 751 -21.68 4.57 -39.23
N SER A 752 -22.84 4.56 -38.55
CA SER A 752 -23.12 5.43 -37.41
C SER A 752 -22.29 5.03 -36.18
N LYS A 753 -22.03 5.97 -35.28
CA LYS A 753 -21.26 5.71 -34.06
C LYS A 753 -22.21 5.66 -32.86
N LYS A 754 -22.48 4.46 -32.33
CA LYS A 754 -23.26 4.30 -31.11
C LYS A 754 -22.33 4.46 -29.90
N ILE A 755 -22.74 5.33 -28.96
CA ILE A 755 -22.10 5.43 -27.66
C ILE A 755 -22.61 4.27 -26.82
N GLU A 756 -21.76 3.29 -26.57
CA GLU A 756 -22.05 2.28 -25.55
C GLU A 756 -21.44 2.74 -24.22
N ALA A 757 -22.26 2.72 -23.17
CA ALA A 757 -21.79 3.04 -21.83
C ALA A 757 -20.82 1.92 -21.40
N GLY A 758 -19.51 2.18 -21.50
CA GLY A 758 -18.50 1.22 -21.07
C GLY A 758 -18.72 0.78 -19.61
N LEU A 759 -18.26 -0.42 -19.27
CA LEU A 759 -18.32 -1.03 -17.95
C LEU A 759 -17.96 0.01 -16.88
N MET A 760 -18.99 0.56 -16.22
CA MET A 760 -18.80 1.70 -15.33
C MET A 760 -18.12 1.20 -14.07
N SER A 761 -16.83 1.51 -13.90
CA SER A 761 -16.28 1.61 -12.55
C SER A 761 -17.16 2.60 -11.78
N LEU A 762 -17.90 2.08 -10.80
CA LEU A 762 -18.71 2.88 -9.89
C LEU A 762 -17.75 3.45 -8.85
N ALA A 763 -17.34 4.70 -9.07
CA ALA A 763 -16.65 5.46 -8.05
C ALA A 763 -17.71 6.22 -7.25
N PHE A 764 -17.90 5.83 -5.99
CA PHE A 764 -18.68 6.63 -5.06
C PHE A 764 -17.78 7.75 -4.52
N TYR A 765 -18.29 8.96 -4.56
CA TYR A 765 -17.60 10.15 -4.06
C TYR A 765 -18.37 10.67 -2.87
N ASN A 766 -17.67 11.23 -1.88
CA ASN A 766 -18.35 11.92 -0.79
C ASN A 766 -19.14 13.12 -1.36
N PRO A 767 -20.38 13.33 -0.89
CA PRO A 767 -21.19 14.44 -1.36
C PRO A 767 -20.50 15.76 -1.00
N ARG A 768 -20.45 16.68 -1.96
CA ARG A 768 -19.99 18.05 -1.70
C ARG A 768 -21.21 18.92 -1.46
N TYR A 769 -21.41 19.37 -0.23
CA TYR A 769 -22.54 20.23 0.10
C TYR A 769 -22.31 21.68 -0.35
N GLN A 770 -21.07 22.16 -0.23
CA GLN A 770 -20.67 23.51 -0.65
C GLN A 770 -20.45 23.61 -2.17
N SER A 771 -20.74 24.78 -2.74
CA SER A 771 -20.48 25.06 -4.16
C SER A 771 -18.99 25.32 -4.42
N THR A 772 -18.55 25.24 -5.67
CA THR A 772 -17.18 25.61 -6.06
C THR A 772 -16.85 27.07 -5.81
N LEU A 773 -17.86 27.95 -5.95
CA LEU A 773 -17.73 29.36 -5.61
C LEU A 773 -17.54 29.53 -4.10
N GLY A 774 -18.35 28.84 -3.30
CA GLY A 774 -18.22 28.76 -1.85
C GLY A 774 -16.83 28.29 -1.45
N MET A 775 -16.32 27.17 -1.96
CA MET A 775 -14.96 26.73 -1.62
C MET A 775 -13.86 27.74 -1.98
N SER A 776 -14.07 28.57 -3.01
CA SER A 776 -13.06 29.53 -3.47
C SER A 776 -13.04 30.79 -2.61
N TYR A 777 -14.21 31.24 -2.18
CA TYR A 777 -14.41 32.52 -1.50
C TYR A 777 -14.81 32.39 -0.03
N GLN A 778 -15.39 31.29 0.44
CA GLN A 778 -15.73 31.10 1.84
C GLN A 778 -14.46 31.18 2.69
N ASN A 779 -14.55 31.97 3.75
CA ASN A 779 -13.55 31.97 4.78
C ASN A 779 -13.97 31.15 5.99
N TYR A 780 -12.97 30.74 6.75
CA TYR A 780 -13.16 29.93 7.94
C TYR A 780 -12.27 30.47 9.05
N VAL A 781 -12.80 30.47 10.25
CA VAL A 781 -12.07 30.69 11.49
C VAL A 781 -12.03 29.38 12.26
N ARG A 782 -10.92 29.11 12.96
CA ARG A 782 -10.77 27.90 13.77
C ARG A 782 -11.09 28.21 15.23
N GLN A 783 -12.12 27.57 15.77
CA GLN A 783 -12.51 27.69 17.17
C GLN A 783 -12.39 26.36 17.90
N TRP A 784 -12.12 26.42 19.20
CA TRP A 784 -12.11 25.26 20.07
C TRP A 784 -13.54 24.77 20.30
N GLU A 785 -13.69 23.45 20.43
CA GLU A 785 -14.93 22.77 20.77
C GLU A 785 -14.59 21.62 21.73
N LEU A 786 -15.40 21.46 22.76
CA LEU A 786 -15.26 20.41 23.78
C LEU A 786 -16.29 19.33 23.56
N ASP A 787 -15.83 18.08 23.53
CA ASP A 787 -16.69 16.90 23.43
C ASP A 787 -16.12 15.80 24.33
N PHE A 788 -16.84 15.51 25.41
CA PHE A 788 -16.43 14.53 26.41
C PHE A 788 -16.86 13.11 26.06
N ALA A 789 -17.48 12.89 24.89
CA ALA A 789 -17.94 11.57 24.48
C ALA A 789 -16.76 10.61 24.27
N THR A 790 -16.91 9.41 24.84
CA THR A 790 -15.94 8.33 24.77
C THR A 790 -16.56 7.09 24.11
N GLU A 791 -15.71 6.27 23.53
CA GLU A 791 -16.07 4.95 23.04
C GLU A 791 -15.16 3.89 23.68
N GLN A 792 -15.73 2.77 24.10
CA GLN A 792 -14.94 1.59 24.42
C GLN A 792 -14.54 0.90 23.12
N ARG A 793 -13.23 0.75 22.93
CA ARG A 793 -12.68 0.07 21.76
C ARG A 793 -11.59 -0.90 22.18
N LYS A 794 -11.33 -1.88 21.33
CA LYS A 794 -10.20 -2.78 21.57
C LYS A 794 -8.89 -2.09 21.27
N ALA A 795 -7.93 -2.24 22.18
CA ALA A 795 -6.56 -1.82 21.92
C ALA A 795 -6.03 -2.62 20.72
N MET A 796 -5.71 -1.93 19.63
CA MET A 796 -5.13 -2.53 18.44
C MET A 796 -3.66 -2.13 18.35
N PRO A 797 -2.73 -3.09 18.20
CA PRO A 797 -1.33 -2.75 18.00
C PRO A 797 -1.20 -2.01 16.66
N THR A 798 -0.67 -0.80 16.71
CA THR A 798 -0.31 -0.01 15.53
C THR A 798 1.19 0.23 15.57
N VAL A 799 1.80 0.29 14.39
CA VAL A 799 3.23 0.60 14.23
C VAL A 799 3.37 2.03 13.73
N ASP A 800 4.27 2.79 14.36
CA ASP A 800 4.67 4.10 13.84
C ASP A 800 5.82 3.98 12.81
N SER A 801 6.38 5.11 12.38
CA SER A 801 7.44 5.09 11.35
C SER A 801 8.76 4.52 11.88
N ILE A 802 9.03 4.67 13.18
CA ILE A 802 10.22 4.14 13.84
C ILE A 802 10.05 2.63 13.99
N ASP A 803 8.90 2.16 14.48
CA ASP A 803 8.56 0.74 14.58
C ASP A 803 8.68 0.02 13.24
N LYS A 804 8.24 0.67 12.16
CA LYS A 804 8.36 0.13 10.80
C LYS A 804 9.80 -0.05 10.37
N ALA A 805 10.65 0.93 10.60
CA ALA A 805 12.07 0.82 10.27
C ALA A 805 12.74 -0.27 11.09
N LEU A 806 12.45 -0.31 12.40
CA LEU A 806 12.96 -1.33 13.32
C LEU A 806 12.59 -2.76 12.92
N ASN A 807 11.39 -2.94 12.37
CA ASN A 807 10.85 -4.26 11.99
C ASN A 807 10.91 -4.53 10.49
N GLU A 808 11.61 -3.68 9.71
CA GLU A 808 11.72 -3.76 8.24
C GLU A 808 10.35 -3.82 7.52
N LEU A 809 9.35 -3.14 8.07
CA LEU A 809 7.98 -3.14 7.57
C LEU A 809 7.76 -2.05 6.52
N SER A 810 7.15 -2.42 5.40
CA SER A 810 6.83 -1.55 4.28
C SER A 810 5.31 -1.54 3.99
N GLY A 811 4.74 -0.34 3.81
CA GLY A 811 3.33 -0.18 3.45
C GLY A 811 2.38 0.11 4.61
N ARG A 812 1.06 -0.03 4.35
CA ARG A 812 -0.01 0.36 5.29
C ARG A 812 -0.44 -0.76 6.24
N ILE A 813 -0.37 -1.99 5.74
CA ILE A 813 -0.52 -3.22 6.51
C ILE A 813 0.63 -4.09 6.05
N ASP A 814 1.42 -4.61 6.98
CA ASP A 814 2.53 -5.49 6.68
C ASP A 814 2.60 -6.65 7.67
N PHE A 815 3.48 -7.62 7.42
CA PHE A 815 3.61 -8.84 8.21
C PHE A 815 4.95 -8.87 8.95
N ASP A 816 4.91 -8.70 10.27
CA ASP A 816 6.05 -8.83 11.16
C ASP A 816 6.38 -10.31 11.43
N HIS A 817 7.50 -10.76 10.88
CA HIS A 817 7.95 -12.14 11.02
C HIS A 817 8.36 -12.55 12.42
N GLN A 818 8.97 -11.64 13.19
CA GLN A 818 9.49 -11.96 14.51
C GLN A 818 8.33 -12.09 15.50
N GLN A 819 7.39 -11.14 15.44
CA GLN A 819 6.18 -11.19 16.24
C GLN A 819 5.35 -12.44 15.93
N TYR A 820 5.26 -12.85 14.66
CA TYR A 820 4.59 -14.09 14.29
C TYR A 820 5.24 -15.32 14.93
N GLN A 821 6.57 -15.45 14.86
CA GLN A 821 7.28 -16.57 15.48
C GLN A 821 7.06 -16.63 16.99
N TYR A 822 7.11 -15.48 17.66
CA TYR A 822 6.81 -15.39 19.07
C TYR A 822 5.37 -15.83 19.39
N TRP A 823 4.40 -15.35 18.62
CA TRP A 823 2.99 -15.73 18.77
C TRP A 823 2.76 -17.24 18.54
N VAL A 824 3.44 -17.82 17.53
CA VAL A 824 3.43 -19.27 17.27
C VAL A 824 3.99 -20.04 18.46
N SER A 825 5.11 -19.61 19.04
CA SER A 825 5.76 -20.28 20.20
C SER A 825 4.85 -20.35 21.44
N ARG A 826 3.90 -19.42 21.56
CA ARG A 826 2.89 -19.38 22.62
C ARG A 826 1.61 -20.14 22.28
N GLY A 827 1.62 -21.00 21.26
CA GLY A 827 0.45 -21.79 20.85
C GLY A 827 -0.62 -21.00 20.09
N GLY A 828 -0.25 -19.87 19.48
CA GLY A 828 -1.18 -19.01 18.76
C GLY A 828 -1.93 -19.69 17.61
N VAL A 829 -1.21 -20.52 16.84
CA VAL A 829 -1.81 -21.25 15.70
C VAL A 829 -2.95 -22.14 16.17
N GLN A 830 -2.75 -22.89 17.26
CA GLN A 830 -3.79 -23.75 17.82
C GLN A 830 -5.01 -22.93 18.26
N ARG A 831 -4.81 -21.81 18.96
CA ARG A 831 -5.91 -20.90 19.33
C ARG A 831 -6.70 -20.42 18.12
N ALA A 832 -6.02 -20.00 17.05
CA ALA A 832 -6.68 -19.55 15.82
C ALA A 832 -7.50 -20.65 15.14
N LEU A 833 -6.99 -21.89 15.14
CA LEU A 833 -7.71 -23.06 14.64
C LEU A 833 -8.91 -23.42 15.53
N ASP A 834 -8.77 -23.34 16.85
CA ASP A 834 -9.84 -23.60 17.81
C ASP A 834 -11.00 -22.61 17.62
N ILE A 835 -10.70 -21.32 17.40
CA ILE A 835 -11.70 -20.28 17.07
C ILE A 835 -12.44 -20.64 15.77
N TYR A 836 -11.73 -21.13 14.76
CA TYR A 836 -12.37 -21.54 13.50
C TYR A 836 -13.29 -22.75 13.69
N TYR A 837 -12.79 -23.81 14.32
CA TYR A 837 -13.53 -25.05 14.46
C TYR A 837 -14.71 -24.89 15.43
N SER A 838 -14.55 -24.15 16.53
CA SER A 838 -15.65 -23.84 17.45
C SER A 838 -16.79 -23.11 16.75
N HIS A 839 -16.47 -22.14 15.88
CA HIS A 839 -17.48 -21.41 15.10
C HIS A 839 -18.22 -22.35 14.14
N VAL A 840 -17.48 -23.18 13.40
CA VAL A 840 -18.04 -24.13 12.46
C VAL A 840 -18.93 -25.14 13.17
N GLU A 841 -18.48 -25.72 14.29
CA GLU A 841 -19.24 -26.69 15.10
C GLU A 841 -20.51 -26.09 15.70
N SER A 842 -20.42 -24.90 16.31
CA SER A 842 -21.59 -24.22 16.87
C SER A 842 -22.68 -24.04 15.81
N ARG A 843 -22.29 -23.74 14.58
CA ARG A 843 -23.22 -23.57 13.46
C ARG A 843 -23.76 -24.88 12.92
N ILE A 844 -22.95 -25.94 12.89
CA ILE A 844 -23.44 -27.30 12.58
C ILE A 844 -24.53 -27.70 13.57
N LYS A 845 -24.30 -27.50 14.88
CA LYS A 845 -25.28 -27.81 15.94
C LYS A 845 -26.58 -27.03 15.76
N ARG A 846 -26.50 -25.74 15.45
CA ARG A 846 -27.67 -24.85 15.23
C ARG A 846 -28.29 -24.95 13.83
N ARG A 847 -27.75 -25.75 12.92
CA ARG A 847 -28.18 -25.78 11.50
C ARG A 847 -29.66 -26.09 11.30
N ARG A 848 -30.25 -26.92 12.17
CA ARG A 848 -31.67 -27.31 12.08
C ARG A 848 -32.64 -26.19 12.45
N THR A 849 -32.19 -25.22 13.25
CA THR A 849 -33.02 -24.11 13.75
C THR A 849 -32.80 -22.80 12.98
N LEU A 850 -31.95 -22.80 11.95
CA LEU A 850 -31.65 -21.63 11.13
C LEU A 850 -32.47 -21.65 9.84
N ASP A 851 -33.09 -20.52 9.49
CA ASP A 851 -33.79 -20.32 8.21
C ASP A 851 -32.87 -20.59 7.02
N VAL A 852 -31.59 -20.22 7.14
CA VAL A 852 -30.55 -20.51 6.14
C VAL A 852 -29.63 -21.61 6.66
N LYS A 853 -29.79 -22.83 6.14
CA LYS A 853 -29.05 -24.05 6.54
C LYS A 853 -27.58 -24.11 6.06
N ARG A 854 -26.88 -22.97 6.01
CA ARG A 854 -25.47 -22.86 5.56
C ARG A 854 -24.52 -22.79 6.75
N VAL A 855 -23.43 -23.57 6.68
CA VAL A 855 -22.43 -23.68 7.76
C VAL A 855 -21.27 -22.69 7.59
N ARG A 856 -20.87 -22.42 6.33
CA ARG A 856 -19.70 -21.59 6.00
C ARG A 856 -20.14 -20.23 5.46
N TYR A 857 -20.45 -19.30 6.35
CA TYR A 857 -20.79 -17.90 6.07
C TYR A 857 -19.92 -16.98 6.95
N TYR A 858 -19.83 -15.70 6.59
CA TYR A 858 -19.02 -14.75 7.35
C TYR A 858 -19.48 -14.62 8.81
N SER A 859 -18.57 -14.77 9.76
CA SER A 859 -18.84 -14.94 11.19
C SER A 859 -18.56 -13.73 12.07
N GLY A 860 -18.26 -12.56 11.48
CA GLY A 860 -17.81 -11.38 12.22
C GLY A 860 -16.29 -11.19 12.14
N ALA A 861 -15.87 -9.92 12.12
CA ALA A 861 -14.48 -9.51 11.87
C ALA A 861 -13.66 -9.41 13.16
N GLY A 862 -14.31 -9.08 14.29
CA GLY A 862 -13.64 -8.54 15.48
C GLY A 862 -12.55 -9.46 16.01
N GLN A 863 -12.95 -10.64 16.52
CA GLN A 863 -12.02 -11.60 17.13
C GLN A 863 -10.87 -12.02 16.18
N VAL A 864 -11.19 -12.32 14.92
CA VAL A 864 -10.21 -12.76 13.92
C VAL A 864 -9.18 -11.67 13.64
N ILE A 865 -9.61 -10.42 13.45
CA ILE A 865 -8.70 -9.31 13.20
C ILE A 865 -7.79 -9.09 14.40
N ASN A 866 -8.31 -9.10 15.63
CA ASN A 866 -7.48 -8.91 16.82
C ASN A 866 -6.42 -10.00 16.97
N GLU A 867 -6.79 -11.27 16.78
CA GLU A 867 -5.84 -12.38 16.82
C GLU A 867 -4.78 -12.27 15.71
N CYS A 868 -5.18 -11.84 14.51
CA CYS A 868 -4.25 -11.61 13.41
C CYS A 868 -3.27 -10.46 13.69
N LEU A 869 -3.74 -9.38 14.32
CA LEU A 869 -2.89 -8.26 14.76
C LEU A 869 -1.92 -8.71 15.85
N GLY A 870 -2.38 -9.49 16.83
CA GLY A 870 -1.54 -10.10 17.87
C GLY A 870 -0.49 -11.07 17.32
N ALA A 871 -0.78 -11.71 16.18
CA ALA A 871 0.12 -12.59 15.46
C ALA A 871 1.19 -11.84 14.63
N GLY A 872 1.25 -10.52 14.67
CA GLY A 872 2.27 -9.76 13.94
C GLY A 872 1.80 -9.19 12.60
N ILE A 873 0.51 -9.12 12.33
CA ILE A 873 0.05 -8.23 11.25
C ILE A 873 0.11 -6.79 11.75
N ALA A 874 1.10 -6.03 11.26
CA ALA A 874 1.37 -4.67 11.66
C ALA A 874 0.54 -3.68 10.84
N VAL A 875 -0.12 -2.74 11.51
CA VAL A 875 -0.93 -1.69 10.88
C VAL A 875 -0.29 -0.34 11.12
N ASP A 876 -0.04 0.39 10.04
CA ASP A 876 0.46 1.75 10.13
C ASP A 876 -0.50 2.66 10.91
N LYS A 877 0.04 3.40 11.89
CA LYS A 877 -0.74 4.32 12.73
C LYS A 877 -1.55 5.35 11.92
N SER A 878 -1.05 5.83 10.78
CA SER A 878 -1.78 6.76 9.92
C SER A 878 -2.93 6.12 9.15
N TYR A 879 -2.84 4.81 8.88
CA TYR A 879 -3.88 4.05 8.19
C TYR A 879 -4.95 3.49 9.14
N PHE A 880 -4.67 3.41 10.45
CA PHE A 880 -5.57 2.91 11.46
C PHE A 880 -7.01 3.47 11.40
N PRO A 881 -7.24 4.81 11.25
CA PRO A 881 -8.60 5.34 11.14
C PRO A 881 -9.38 4.77 9.94
N THR A 882 -8.69 4.56 8.81
CA THR A 882 -9.29 3.95 7.60
C THR A 882 -9.58 2.46 7.80
N LEU A 883 -8.70 1.74 8.50
CA LEU A 883 -8.94 0.34 8.85
C LEU A 883 -10.17 0.22 9.76
N ARG A 884 -10.29 1.09 10.77
CA ARG A 884 -11.44 1.15 11.67
C ARG A 884 -12.74 1.34 10.91
N GLU A 885 -12.82 2.32 10.01
CA GLU A 885 -14.02 2.53 9.18
C GLU A 885 -14.39 1.30 8.36
N LYS A 886 -13.40 0.55 7.85
CA LYS A 886 -13.65 -0.70 7.13
C LYS A 886 -14.19 -1.80 8.04
N VAL A 887 -13.64 -1.95 9.23
CA VAL A 887 -14.13 -2.92 10.23
C VAL A 887 -15.56 -2.60 10.62
N CYS A 888 -15.86 -1.34 10.97
CA CYS A 888 -17.22 -0.89 11.31
C CYS A 888 -18.20 -1.18 10.18
N ARG A 889 -17.86 -0.80 8.94
CA ARG A 889 -18.68 -1.09 7.74
C ARG A 889 -18.93 -2.59 7.58
N THR A 890 -17.90 -3.42 7.68
CA THR A 890 -18.01 -4.87 7.47
C THR A 890 -18.83 -5.52 8.58
N GLN A 891 -18.70 -5.10 9.84
CA GLN A 891 -19.53 -5.56 10.94
C GLN A 891 -21.00 -5.16 10.76
N LEU A 892 -21.27 -3.89 10.43
CA LEU A 892 -22.62 -3.42 10.11
C LEU A 892 -23.24 -4.21 8.96
N PHE A 893 -22.46 -4.52 7.92
CA PHE A 893 -22.95 -5.32 6.79
C PHE A 893 -23.26 -6.77 7.17
N ALA A 894 -22.55 -7.31 8.16
CA ALA A 894 -22.79 -8.64 8.67
C ALA A 894 -24.09 -8.70 9.49
N GLU A 895 -24.31 -7.72 10.36
CA GLU A 895 -25.55 -7.57 11.15
C GLU A 895 -26.77 -7.45 10.24
N LEU A 896 -26.65 -6.66 9.18
CA LEU A 896 -27.69 -6.48 8.16
C LEU A 896 -27.81 -7.67 7.18
N GLY A 897 -26.93 -8.68 7.30
CA GLY A 897 -26.98 -9.92 6.53
C GLY A 897 -26.58 -9.79 5.06
N PHE A 898 -25.88 -8.73 4.64
CA PHE A 898 -25.54 -8.50 3.23
C PHE A 898 -24.62 -9.56 2.62
N PHE A 899 -23.78 -10.20 3.42
CA PHE A 899 -22.89 -11.26 2.92
C PHE A 899 -23.62 -12.53 2.49
N ARG A 900 -24.94 -12.64 2.66
CA ARG A 900 -25.73 -13.75 2.08
C ARG A 900 -25.74 -13.73 0.55
N PHE A 901 -25.68 -12.52 -0.04
CA PHE A 901 -25.75 -12.30 -1.50
C PHE A 901 -24.52 -12.83 -2.25
N GLN A 902 -23.39 -13.04 -1.57
CA GLN A 902 -22.17 -13.53 -2.18
C GLN A 902 -22.33 -14.92 -2.84
N SER A 903 -23.31 -15.71 -2.39
CA SER A 903 -23.58 -17.05 -2.94
C SER A 903 -24.76 -17.08 -3.92
N TYR A 904 -25.48 -15.97 -4.10
CA TYR A 904 -26.67 -15.95 -4.94
C TYR A 904 -26.29 -16.00 -6.44
N SER A 905 -27.24 -16.45 -7.26
CA SER A 905 -27.22 -16.21 -8.71
C SER A 905 -27.81 -14.84 -9.04
N LEU A 906 -27.58 -14.34 -10.26
CA LEU A 906 -28.18 -13.08 -10.71
C LEU A 906 -29.72 -13.11 -10.60
N ALA A 907 -30.36 -14.20 -11.03
CA ALA A 907 -31.81 -14.36 -10.93
C ALA A 907 -32.31 -14.33 -9.48
N GLN A 908 -31.56 -14.90 -8.53
CA GLN A 908 -31.91 -14.85 -7.11
C GLN A 908 -31.80 -13.43 -6.54
N ILE A 909 -30.83 -12.64 -7.01
CA ILE A 909 -30.66 -11.24 -6.58
C ILE A 909 -31.76 -10.36 -7.16
N ASP A 910 -32.10 -10.57 -8.43
CA ASP A 910 -33.17 -9.83 -9.10
C ASP A 910 -34.55 -10.13 -8.49
N ALA A 911 -34.71 -11.29 -7.84
CA ALA A 911 -35.92 -11.65 -7.10
C ALA A 911 -36.02 -11.05 -5.68
N GLU A 912 -34.95 -10.43 -5.15
CA GLU A 912 -34.95 -9.89 -3.79
C GLU A 912 -35.69 -8.53 -3.75
N PRO A 913 -36.77 -8.38 -2.95
CA PRO A 913 -37.67 -7.22 -3.05
C PRO A 913 -37.03 -5.84 -2.82
N MET A 914 -36.03 -5.78 -1.93
CA MET A 914 -35.33 -4.53 -1.61
C MET A 914 -34.17 -4.22 -2.57
N VAL A 915 -33.75 -5.19 -3.38
CA VAL A 915 -32.66 -4.99 -4.33
C VAL A 915 -33.18 -4.21 -5.53
N LYS A 916 -32.47 -3.12 -5.85
CA LYS A 916 -32.76 -2.22 -6.94
C LYS A 916 -31.82 -2.45 -8.12
N SER A 917 -32.39 -2.32 -9.30
CA SER A 917 -31.66 -2.26 -10.56
C SER A 917 -30.77 -1.01 -10.62
N MET A 918 -29.82 -1.00 -11.55
CA MET A 918 -28.97 0.18 -11.77
C MET A 918 -29.77 1.39 -12.25
N GLU A 919 -30.88 1.17 -12.97
CA GLU A 919 -31.76 2.22 -13.45
C GLU A 919 -32.52 2.90 -12.31
N GLU A 920 -33.18 2.11 -11.45
CA GLU A 920 -33.89 2.62 -10.26
C GLU A 920 -32.94 3.39 -9.34
N TYR A 921 -31.74 2.85 -9.09
CA TYR A 921 -30.72 3.54 -8.30
C TYR A 921 -30.28 4.87 -8.95
N ARG A 922 -30.11 4.93 -10.28
CA ARG A 922 -29.75 6.18 -10.97
C ARG A 922 -30.86 7.22 -10.86
N SER A 923 -32.12 6.80 -10.95
CA SER A 923 -33.29 7.67 -10.74
C SER A 923 -33.32 8.24 -9.33
N PHE A 924 -33.10 7.39 -8.30
CA PHE A 924 -32.97 7.85 -6.92
C PHE A 924 -31.78 8.80 -6.73
N LYS A 925 -30.60 8.45 -7.26
CA LYS A 925 -29.41 9.30 -7.15
C LYS A 925 -29.63 10.65 -7.83
N ALA A 926 -30.36 10.69 -8.94
CA ALA A 926 -30.69 11.94 -9.62
C ALA A 926 -31.53 12.87 -8.73
N SER A 927 -32.55 12.36 -8.02
CA SER A 927 -33.34 13.18 -7.09
C SER A 927 -32.49 13.74 -5.95
N TYR A 928 -31.63 12.90 -5.35
CA TYR A 928 -30.67 13.34 -4.32
C TYR A 928 -29.71 14.44 -4.83
N ILE A 929 -29.15 14.26 -6.02
CA ILE A 929 -28.23 15.25 -6.62
C ILE A 929 -28.95 16.57 -6.93
N LEU A 930 -30.23 16.54 -7.30
CA LEU A 930 -31.03 17.75 -7.52
C LEU A 930 -31.22 18.54 -6.21
N GLU A 931 -31.44 17.88 -5.08
CA GLU A 931 -31.49 18.54 -3.77
C GLU A 931 -30.14 19.13 -3.37
N LEU A 932 -29.04 18.39 -3.55
CA LEU A 932 -27.69 18.94 -3.39
C LEU A 932 -27.45 20.16 -4.29
N ARG A 933 -27.96 20.15 -5.52
CA ARG A 933 -27.86 21.28 -6.44
C ARG A 933 -28.63 22.50 -5.91
N LYS A 934 -29.79 22.32 -5.27
CA LYS A 934 -30.51 23.42 -4.61
C LYS A 934 -29.67 24.04 -3.48
N LEU A 935 -29.06 23.23 -2.61
CA LEU A 935 -28.17 23.74 -1.56
C LEU A 935 -26.96 24.50 -2.13
N ARG A 936 -26.31 23.96 -3.17
CA ARG A 936 -25.21 24.65 -3.85
C ARG A 936 -25.66 25.93 -4.56
N ASN A 937 -26.89 25.99 -5.07
CA ASN A 937 -27.45 27.22 -5.63
C ASN A 937 -27.65 28.28 -4.55
N LYS A 938 -28.18 27.90 -3.38
CA LYS A 938 -28.32 28.79 -2.22
C LYS A 938 -26.95 29.30 -1.76
N ASP A 939 -25.96 28.42 -1.61
CA ASP A 939 -24.58 28.80 -1.29
C ASP A 939 -23.99 29.77 -2.34
N ARG A 940 -24.19 29.51 -3.64
CA ARG A 940 -23.75 30.45 -4.70
C ARG A 940 -24.42 31.81 -4.62
N ALA A 941 -25.72 31.86 -4.32
CA ALA A 941 -26.46 33.10 -4.18
C ALA A 941 -25.90 33.91 -2.99
N ARG A 942 -25.80 33.28 -1.81
CA ARG A 942 -25.21 33.87 -0.60
C ARG A 942 -23.80 34.43 -0.86
N ILE A 943 -22.91 33.63 -1.43
CA ILE A 943 -21.51 34.03 -1.68
C ILE A 943 -21.42 35.19 -2.68
N ARG A 944 -22.31 35.25 -3.69
CA ARG A 944 -22.35 36.38 -4.63
C ARG A 944 -22.82 37.66 -3.96
N GLU A 945 -23.87 37.56 -3.15
CA GLU A 945 -24.42 38.67 -2.39
C GLU A 945 -23.38 39.25 -1.43
N GLU A 946 -22.79 38.41 -0.58
CA GLU A 946 -21.74 38.84 0.35
C GLU A 946 -20.52 39.43 -0.37
N ARG A 947 -20.13 38.86 -1.52
CA ARG A 947 -19.03 39.40 -2.31
C ARG A 947 -19.37 40.75 -2.92
N ASN A 948 -20.61 40.95 -3.38
CA ASN A 948 -21.05 42.25 -3.90
C ASN A 948 -21.02 43.30 -2.80
N LEU A 949 -21.47 42.97 -1.58
CA LEU A 949 -21.39 43.84 -0.41
C LEU A 949 -19.93 44.18 -0.04
N LEU A 950 -19.04 43.18 -0.08
CA LEU A 950 -17.61 43.38 0.13
C LEU A 950 -16.98 44.29 -0.94
N GLN A 951 -17.40 44.17 -2.21
CA GLN A 951 -16.91 45.00 -3.30
C GLN A 951 -17.49 46.42 -3.29
N SER A 952 -18.71 46.61 -2.79
CA SER A 952 -19.35 47.92 -2.65
C SER A 952 -18.93 48.68 -1.37
N GLY A 953 -18.10 48.06 -0.51
CA GLY A 953 -17.66 48.66 0.76
C GLY A 953 -18.72 48.65 1.87
N GLN A 954 -19.83 47.92 1.70
CA GLN A 954 -20.98 47.86 2.63
C GLN A 954 -20.99 46.56 3.47
N TYR A 955 -19.82 45.99 3.77
CA TYR A 955 -19.72 44.68 4.42
C TYR A 955 -19.60 44.74 5.95
N SER A 956 -19.48 45.92 6.56
CA SER A 956 -19.26 46.09 8.01
C SER A 956 -20.33 45.39 8.86
N SER A 957 -21.61 45.57 8.52
CA SER A 957 -22.74 44.93 9.22
C SER A 957 -22.69 43.39 9.17
N THR A 958 -22.20 42.83 8.07
CA THR A 958 -22.06 41.38 7.91
C THR A 958 -20.89 40.87 8.75
N VAL A 959 -19.79 41.62 8.83
CA VAL A 959 -18.66 41.29 9.70
C VAL A 959 -19.05 41.34 11.17
N ALA A 960 -19.79 42.36 11.59
CA ALA A 960 -20.28 42.48 12.97
C ALA A 960 -21.15 41.27 13.37
N LYS A 961 -22.05 40.84 12.49
CA LYS A 961 -22.87 39.63 12.71
C LYS A 961 -22.02 38.37 12.89
N TYR A 962 -21.02 38.15 12.03
CA TYR A 962 -20.13 36.99 12.16
C TYR A 962 -19.29 37.06 13.44
N ALA A 963 -18.80 38.25 13.81
CA ALA A 963 -18.08 38.45 15.05
C ALA A 963 -18.95 38.12 16.27
N GLU A 964 -20.20 38.56 16.30
CA GLU A 964 -21.16 38.25 17.39
C GLU A 964 -21.45 36.74 17.50
N GLU A 965 -21.75 36.07 16.37
CA GLU A 965 -21.99 34.62 16.34
C GLU A 965 -20.78 33.82 16.84
N LEU A 966 -19.57 34.23 16.44
CA LEU A 966 -18.32 33.57 16.82
C LEU A 966 -17.92 33.89 18.27
N SER A 967 -18.16 35.10 18.76
CA SER A 967 -17.98 35.47 20.18
C SER A 967 -18.90 34.64 21.06
N SER A 968 -20.18 34.53 20.71
CA SER A 968 -21.16 33.72 21.43
C SER A 968 -20.78 32.23 21.49
N LYS A 969 -20.32 31.66 20.36
CA LYS A 969 -19.83 30.27 20.32
C LYS A 969 -18.56 30.08 21.16
N ARG A 970 -17.62 31.03 21.13
CA ARG A 970 -16.41 30.97 21.96
C ARG A 970 -16.78 31.05 23.44
N LEU A 971 -17.70 31.95 23.82
CA LEU A 971 -18.17 32.10 25.20
C LEU A 971 -18.89 30.85 25.70
N SER A 972 -19.73 30.21 24.88
CA SER A 972 -20.42 28.97 25.27
C SER A 972 -19.44 27.83 25.52
N THR A 973 -18.42 27.68 24.67
CA THR A 973 -17.34 26.71 24.86
C THR A 973 -16.55 27.00 26.14
N PHE A 974 -16.28 28.28 26.41
CA PHE A 974 -15.60 28.73 27.62
C PHE A 974 -16.40 28.41 28.90
N LYS A 975 -17.71 28.68 28.90
CA LYS A 975 -18.61 28.34 30.00
C LYS A 975 -18.71 26.83 30.23
N LEU A 976 -18.76 26.03 29.16
CA LEU A 976 -18.74 24.57 29.26
C LEU A 976 -17.44 24.06 29.91
N ALA A 977 -16.30 24.68 29.57
CA ALA A 977 -15.01 24.36 30.17
C ALA A 977 -14.96 24.71 31.67
N LEU A 978 -15.49 25.88 32.06
CA LEU A 978 -15.64 26.28 33.48
C LEU A 978 -16.52 25.28 34.24
N GLY A 979 -17.67 24.92 33.67
CA GLY A 979 -18.59 23.95 34.26
C GLY A 979 -17.92 22.60 34.51
N ALA A 980 -17.17 22.07 33.53
CA ALA A 980 -16.45 20.80 33.69
C ALA A 980 -15.43 20.80 34.84
N VAL A 981 -14.78 21.94 35.09
CA VAL A 981 -13.86 22.09 36.23
C VAL A 981 -14.61 22.15 37.57
N ILE A 982 -15.76 22.83 37.61
CA ILE A 982 -16.60 22.93 38.80
C ILE A 982 -17.25 21.59 39.16
N GLU A 983 -17.74 20.83 38.18
CA GLU A 983 -18.38 19.54 38.40
C GLU A 983 -17.44 18.50 39.05
N GLU A 984 -16.14 18.56 38.77
CA GLU A 984 -15.16 17.70 39.44
C GLU A 984 -14.93 18.10 40.91
N VAL A 985 -14.94 19.41 41.20
CA VAL A 985 -14.89 19.89 42.58
C VAL A 985 -16.13 19.43 43.35
N LYS A 986 -17.32 19.55 42.75
CA LYS A 986 -18.57 19.02 43.30
C LYS A 986 -18.48 17.53 43.57
N TYR A 987 -17.98 16.75 42.60
CA TYR A 987 -17.75 15.31 42.72
C TYR A 987 -16.84 14.97 43.92
N HIS A 988 -15.66 15.58 44.03
CA HIS A 988 -14.73 15.28 45.13
C HIS A 988 -15.24 15.70 46.51
N LEU A 989 -16.05 16.77 46.57
CA LEU A 989 -16.68 17.26 47.80
C LEU A 989 -18.02 16.56 48.12
N GLY A 990 -18.53 15.71 47.24
CA GLY A 990 -19.80 14.99 47.43
C GLY A 990 -21.03 15.89 47.35
N VAL A 991 -20.95 17.00 46.62
CA VAL A 991 -22.03 17.97 46.39
C VAL A 991 -22.73 17.66 45.06
N ASP A 992 -24.06 17.73 45.01
CA ASP A 992 -24.89 17.59 43.79
C ASP A 992 -24.61 16.33 42.92
N VAL A 993 -24.29 15.18 43.52
CA VAL A 993 -23.88 13.99 42.76
C VAL A 993 -25.08 13.24 42.16
N ILE A 994 -25.27 13.38 40.83
CA ILE A 994 -26.24 12.60 40.03
C ILE A 994 -25.59 11.37 39.35
N ASN A 995 -24.25 11.27 39.31
CA ASN A 995 -23.55 10.20 38.59
C ASN A 995 -22.36 9.60 39.40
N PRO A 996 -22.34 8.29 39.70
CA PRO A 996 -21.36 7.68 40.62
C PRO A 996 -19.94 7.46 40.06
N GLU A 997 -19.65 7.74 38.79
CA GLU A 997 -18.38 7.40 38.13
C GLU A 997 -17.31 8.52 38.22
N SER A 998 -16.20 8.26 38.92
CA SER A 998 -15.08 9.23 39.09
C SER A 998 -14.36 9.57 37.79
N GLN A 999 -14.19 8.58 36.91
CA GLN A 999 -13.26 8.69 35.80
C GLN A 999 -13.75 9.67 34.73
N ALA A 1000 -15.04 9.71 34.42
CA ALA A 1000 -15.60 10.62 33.40
C ALA A 1000 -15.46 12.09 33.82
N VAL A 1001 -15.66 12.37 35.11
CA VAL A 1001 -15.59 13.73 35.67
C VAL A 1001 -14.15 14.25 35.69
N VAL A 1002 -13.19 13.46 36.18
CA VAL A 1002 -11.76 13.82 36.19
C VAL A 1002 -11.25 14.10 34.77
N ARG A 1003 -11.71 13.30 33.81
CA ARG A 1003 -11.40 13.44 32.39
C ARG A 1003 -11.95 14.72 31.77
N ALA A 1004 -13.21 15.05 32.03
CA ALA A 1004 -13.82 16.28 31.57
C ALA A 1004 -13.07 17.52 32.13
N ARG A 1005 -12.61 17.46 33.38
CA ARG A 1005 -11.80 18.52 34.00
C ARG A 1005 -10.47 18.74 33.29
N GLN A 1006 -9.72 17.69 32.95
CA GLN A 1006 -8.44 17.84 32.23
C GLN A 1006 -8.62 18.52 30.87
N ALA A 1007 -9.63 18.11 30.10
CA ALA A 1007 -9.97 18.74 28.83
C ALA A 1007 -10.42 20.20 29.02
N GLY A 1008 -11.29 20.46 30.01
CA GLY A 1008 -11.79 21.79 30.35
C GLY A 1008 -10.68 22.76 30.77
N GLN A 1009 -9.78 22.35 31.67
CA GLN A 1009 -8.63 23.16 32.10
C GLN A 1009 -7.73 23.54 30.92
N THR A 1010 -7.41 22.56 30.07
CA THR A 1010 -6.57 22.79 28.90
C THR A 1010 -7.24 23.76 27.93
N ALA A 1011 -8.54 23.59 27.68
CA ALA A 1011 -9.30 24.49 26.82
C ALA A 1011 -9.30 25.94 27.35
N LEU A 1012 -9.48 26.13 28.66
CA LEU A 1012 -9.40 27.45 29.30
C LEU A 1012 -8.03 28.09 29.12
N GLN A 1013 -6.95 27.35 29.39
CA GLN A 1013 -5.57 27.82 29.23
C GLN A 1013 -5.24 28.17 27.76
N LEU A 1014 -5.73 27.37 26.80
CA LEU A 1014 -5.54 27.64 25.36
C LEU A 1014 -6.35 28.84 24.87
N MET A 1015 -7.62 28.96 25.29
CA MET A 1015 -8.47 30.09 24.89
C MET A 1015 -8.00 31.41 25.52
N SER A 1016 -7.44 31.38 26.72
CA SER A 1016 -6.87 32.55 27.41
C SER A 1016 -5.43 32.87 26.98
N GLY A 1017 -4.77 32.00 26.20
CA GLY A 1017 -3.37 32.11 25.81
C GLY A 1017 -3.10 32.98 24.57
N ALA A 1018 -4.02 33.86 24.17
CA ALA A 1018 -3.79 34.78 23.07
C ALA A 1018 -2.73 35.83 23.47
N SER A 1019 -1.68 36.01 22.68
CA SER A 1019 -0.56 36.90 23.02
C SER A 1019 -0.76 38.36 22.58
N SER A 1020 -1.86 38.67 21.90
CA SER A 1020 -2.19 40.01 21.42
C SER A 1020 -3.68 40.15 21.09
N VAL A 1021 -4.20 41.38 21.16
CA VAL A 1021 -5.56 41.72 20.70
C VAL A 1021 -5.81 41.27 19.26
N LYS A 1022 -4.80 41.41 18.38
CA LYS A 1022 -4.91 40.94 16.98
C LYS A 1022 -5.18 39.44 16.89
N GLN A 1023 -4.49 38.62 17.69
CA GLN A 1023 -4.66 37.17 17.67
C GLN A 1023 -6.10 36.81 18.08
N LEU A 1024 -6.62 37.43 19.15
CA LEU A 1024 -8.01 37.26 19.59
C LEU A 1024 -9.01 37.67 18.50
N LEU A 1025 -8.84 38.85 17.89
CA LEU A 1025 -9.74 39.32 16.84
C LEU A 1025 -9.73 38.40 15.61
N THR A 1026 -8.60 37.73 15.33
CA THR A 1026 -8.53 36.73 14.25
C THR A 1026 -9.21 35.39 14.58
N GLU A 1027 -9.64 35.17 15.82
CA GLU A 1027 -10.54 34.08 16.24
C GLU A 1027 -12.03 34.45 16.15
N LEU A 1028 -12.34 35.73 15.95
CA LEU A 1028 -13.70 36.26 15.78
C LEU A 1028 -13.98 36.63 14.33
N VAL A 1029 -12.96 36.98 13.54
CA VAL A 1029 -13.07 37.36 12.13
C VAL A 1029 -11.83 36.87 11.37
N PRO A 1030 -11.96 36.44 10.10
CA PRO A 1030 -10.80 36.05 9.30
C PRO A 1030 -9.73 37.14 9.13
N SER A 1031 -8.46 36.73 9.03
CA SER A 1031 -7.31 37.66 8.98
C SER A 1031 -7.30 38.60 7.78
N ASP A 1032 -7.83 38.19 6.62
CA ASP A 1032 -7.94 39.05 5.43
C ASP A 1032 -9.02 40.12 5.59
N ILE A 1033 -10.14 39.81 6.24
CA ILE A 1033 -11.17 40.80 6.61
C ILE A 1033 -10.62 41.76 7.66
N TYR A 1034 -9.92 41.25 8.69
CA TYR A 1034 -9.21 42.10 9.66
C TYR A 1034 -8.26 43.09 8.96
N MET A 1035 -7.45 42.62 8.00
CA MET A 1035 -6.54 43.48 7.24
C MET A 1035 -7.29 44.45 6.31
N HIS A 1036 -8.49 44.11 5.84
CA HIS A 1036 -9.32 45.01 5.06
C HIS A 1036 -9.88 46.14 5.91
N LEU A 1037 -10.49 45.81 7.05
CA LEU A 1037 -11.02 46.79 8.00
C LEU A 1037 -9.92 47.72 8.54
N LYS A 1038 -8.72 47.17 8.78
CA LYS A 1038 -7.55 47.98 9.15
C LYS A 1038 -7.15 48.97 8.04
N LYS A 1039 -7.31 48.62 6.77
CA LYS A 1039 -6.99 49.48 5.62
C LYS A 1039 -8.12 50.46 5.28
N SER A 1040 -9.37 50.11 5.58
CA SER A 1040 -10.54 50.98 5.37
C SER A 1040 -10.88 51.83 6.58
N GLU A 1041 -10.03 51.84 7.62
CA GLU A 1041 -10.21 52.58 8.88
C GLU A 1041 -11.50 52.23 9.66
N GLN A 1042 -12.11 51.08 9.37
CA GLN A 1042 -13.35 50.58 9.99
C GLN A 1042 -13.09 49.52 11.07
N LEU A 1043 -11.90 49.54 11.69
CA LEU A 1043 -11.49 48.51 12.65
C LEU A 1043 -12.12 48.73 14.05
N SER A 1044 -12.66 49.91 14.34
CA SER A 1044 -13.16 50.31 15.66
C SER A 1044 -14.31 49.43 16.16
N GLU A 1045 -15.32 49.17 15.33
CA GLU A 1045 -16.48 48.32 15.66
C GLU A 1045 -16.07 46.88 16.03
N LEU A 1046 -15.05 46.35 15.35
CA LEU A 1046 -14.54 45.00 15.62
C LEU A 1046 -13.74 44.94 16.93
N VAL A 1047 -12.98 45.99 17.24
CA VAL A 1047 -12.25 46.12 18.52
C VAL A 1047 -13.25 46.25 19.68
N GLU A 1048 -14.34 47.00 19.49
CA GLU A 1048 -15.43 47.09 20.48
C GLU A 1048 -16.10 45.74 20.74
N SER A 1049 -16.42 45.00 19.67
CA SER A 1049 -16.99 43.65 19.78
C SER A 1049 -16.06 42.67 20.51
N GLY A 1050 -14.74 42.76 20.25
CA GLY A 1050 -13.74 41.97 20.95
C GLY A 1050 -13.62 42.32 22.44
N ALA A 1051 -13.67 43.61 22.79
CA ALA A 1051 -13.64 44.07 24.18
C ALA A 1051 -14.90 43.64 24.95
N ALA A 1052 -16.09 43.75 24.34
CA ALA A 1052 -17.34 43.28 24.93
C ALA A 1052 -17.28 41.77 25.21
N HIS A 1053 -16.82 40.97 24.24
CA HIS A 1053 -16.63 39.53 24.42
C HIS A 1053 -15.65 39.18 25.55
N LEU A 1054 -14.54 39.92 25.69
CA LEU A 1054 -13.60 39.73 26.80
C LEU A 1054 -14.23 40.06 28.15
N GLN A 1055 -15.07 41.10 28.22
CA GLN A 1055 -15.82 41.42 29.43
C GLN A 1055 -16.77 40.28 29.81
N ASP A 1056 -17.53 39.73 28.85
CA ASP A 1056 -18.41 38.58 29.09
C ASP A 1056 -17.64 37.34 29.60
N VAL A 1057 -16.42 37.13 29.09
CA VAL A 1057 -15.53 36.07 29.56
C VAL A 1057 -15.08 36.32 31.00
N VAL A 1058 -14.66 37.55 31.33
CA VAL A 1058 -14.26 37.94 32.70
C VAL A 1058 -15.42 37.75 33.68
N ASP A 1059 -16.63 38.16 33.28
CA ASP A 1059 -17.84 38.01 34.10
C ASP A 1059 -18.16 36.52 34.35
N ALA A 1060 -18.04 35.68 33.32
CA ALA A 1060 -18.21 34.23 33.46
C ALA A 1060 -17.17 33.60 34.42
N ILE A 1061 -15.93 34.09 34.44
CA ILE A 1061 -14.91 33.62 35.41
C ILE A 1061 -15.29 34.07 36.84
N CYS A 1062 -15.76 35.30 37.00
CA CYS A 1062 -16.24 35.81 38.30
C CYS A 1062 -17.44 35.02 38.83
N ASP A 1063 -18.38 34.64 37.95
CA ASP A 1063 -19.50 33.76 38.29
C ASP A 1063 -19.00 32.39 38.74
N ALA A 1064 -18.09 31.75 37.98
CA ALA A 1064 -17.52 30.45 38.32
C ALA A 1064 -16.80 30.44 39.69
N ARG A 1065 -16.07 31.51 40.03
CA ARG A 1065 -15.43 31.65 41.34
C ARG A 1065 -16.45 31.76 42.49
N ARG A 1066 -17.55 32.49 42.26
CA ARG A 1066 -18.65 32.57 43.23
C ARG A 1066 -19.33 31.21 43.41
N GLU A 1067 -19.53 30.47 42.32
CA GLU A 1067 -20.08 29.12 42.35
C GLU A 1067 -19.18 28.16 43.15
N LEU A 1068 -17.86 28.17 42.93
CA LEU A 1068 -16.92 27.33 43.69
C LEU A 1068 -16.99 27.58 45.21
N ASN A 1069 -17.09 28.85 45.63
CA ASN A 1069 -17.27 29.18 47.03
C ASN A 1069 -18.62 28.70 47.57
N SER A 1070 -19.69 28.78 46.78
CA SER A 1070 -21.01 28.25 47.12
C SER A 1070 -20.98 26.72 47.29
N VAL A 1071 -20.32 26.00 46.38
CA VAL A 1071 -20.12 24.54 46.45
C VAL A 1071 -19.40 24.15 47.74
N PHE A 1072 -18.39 24.90 48.16
CA PHE A 1072 -17.70 24.63 49.42
C PHE A 1072 -18.60 24.86 50.66
N SER A 1073 -19.43 25.91 50.65
CA SER A 1073 -20.43 26.13 51.71
C SER A 1073 -21.45 24.99 51.79
N GLN A 1074 -21.87 24.45 50.64
CA GLN A 1074 -22.75 23.28 50.59
C GLN A 1074 -22.06 22.02 51.14
N HIS A 1075 -20.78 21.82 50.83
CA HIS A 1075 -19.97 20.75 51.41
C HIS A 1075 -19.89 20.85 52.95
N GLN A 1076 -19.67 22.05 53.50
CA GLN A 1076 -19.68 22.27 54.96
C GLN A 1076 -21.04 21.89 55.58
N ALA A 1077 -22.14 22.28 54.94
CA ALA A 1077 -23.49 21.92 55.39
C ALA A 1077 -23.72 20.40 55.38
N LEU A 1078 -23.28 19.70 54.32
CA LEU A 1078 -23.37 18.24 54.22
C LEU A 1078 -22.55 17.52 55.29
N ARG A 1079 -21.39 18.05 55.69
CA ARG A 1079 -20.60 17.49 56.80
C ARG A 1079 -21.27 17.62 58.15
N ALA A 1080 -22.03 18.70 58.37
CA ALA A 1080 -22.74 18.94 59.62
C ALA A 1080 -23.93 17.98 59.81
N ASP A 1081 -24.48 17.43 58.72
CA ASP A 1081 -25.58 16.47 58.76
C ASP A 1081 -25.09 15.03 59.08
N LYS A 1082 -25.29 14.62 60.34
CA LYS A 1082 -24.93 13.28 60.83
C LYS A 1082 -25.79 12.15 60.27
N SER A 1083 -26.94 12.45 59.65
CA SER A 1083 -27.85 11.43 59.10
C SER A 1083 -27.34 10.80 57.79
N HIS A 1084 -26.43 11.49 57.08
CA HIS A 1084 -25.86 11.08 55.80
C HIS A 1084 -24.61 10.18 55.90
N TRP A 1085 -24.20 9.79 57.11
CA TRP A 1085 -22.92 9.11 57.37
C TRP A 1085 -22.77 7.72 56.74
N ILE A 1086 -23.87 7.05 56.41
CA ILE A 1086 -23.85 5.68 55.86
C ILE A 1086 -23.38 5.62 54.39
N HIS A 1087 -23.37 6.76 53.66
CA HIS A 1087 -22.86 6.86 52.28
C HIS A 1087 -21.46 7.51 52.17
N GLN A 1088 -20.83 7.89 53.28
CA GLN A 1088 -19.63 8.77 53.31
C GLN A 1088 -18.30 8.11 52.93
N VAL A 1089 -18.22 6.79 52.78
CA VAL A 1089 -16.94 6.08 52.58
C VAL A 1089 -16.42 6.16 51.13
N ARG A 1090 -17.20 6.73 50.19
CA ARG A 1090 -16.80 6.81 48.76
C ARG A 1090 -16.16 8.14 48.34
N TRP A 1091 -16.30 9.20 49.13
CA TRP A 1091 -15.97 10.57 48.70
C TRP A 1091 -14.80 11.15 49.49
N HIS A 1092 -13.66 11.34 48.84
CA HIS A 1092 -12.41 11.76 49.50
C HIS A 1092 -12.53 13.08 50.27
N GLY A 1093 -13.30 14.06 49.77
CA GLY A 1093 -13.45 15.36 50.43
C GLY A 1093 -14.10 15.26 51.82
N LEU A 1094 -15.07 14.35 51.99
CA LEU A 1094 -15.76 14.14 53.27
C LEU A 1094 -14.90 13.41 54.32
N LEU A 1095 -13.79 12.79 53.90
CA LEU A 1095 -12.84 12.07 54.75
C LEU A 1095 -11.66 12.95 55.24
N LEU A 1096 -11.37 14.06 54.56
CA LEU A 1096 -10.26 14.97 54.88
C LEU A 1096 -10.70 16.09 55.82
N ALA A 1097 -9.84 16.65 56.67
CA ALA A 1097 -10.25 17.83 57.46
C ALA A 1097 -10.74 18.96 56.54
N GLU A 1098 -11.69 19.79 56.99
CA GLU A 1098 -12.32 20.83 56.15
C GLU A 1098 -11.28 21.73 55.46
N HIS A 1099 -10.27 22.18 56.23
CA HIS A 1099 -9.15 22.95 55.70
C HIS A 1099 -8.34 22.17 54.64
N GLU A 1100 -8.11 20.87 54.84
CA GLU A 1100 -7.40 20.03 53.87
C GLU A 1100 -8.21 19.82 52.58
N ALA A 1101 -9.54 19.65 52.69
CA ALA A 1101 -10.43 19.54 51.55
C ALA A 1101 -10.44 20.83 50.71
N TYR A 1102 -10.47 21.99 51.37
CA TYR A 1102 -10.36 23.29 50.69
C TYR A 1102 -9.03 23.43 49.95
N GLN A 1103 -7.91 23.16 50.64
CA GLN A 1103 -6.57 23.25 50.07
C GLN A 1103 -6.34 22.28 48.92
N LYS A 1104 -6.97 21.10 48.95
CA LYS A 1104 -6.79 20.07 47.93
C LYS A 1104 -7.68 20.27 46.70
N TYR A 1105 -8.92 20.71 46.87
CA TYR A 1105 -9.91 20.72 45.78
C TYR A 1105 -10.34 22.12 45.32
N ILE A 1106 -10.42 23.10 46.21
CA ILE A 1106 -10.89 24.46 45.88
C ILE A 1106 -9.73 25.38 45.52
N ASN A 1107 -8.73 25.49 46.41
CA ASN A 1107 -7.65 26.45 46.26
C ASN A 1107 -6.88 26.31 44.92
N PRO A 1108 -6.51 25.10 44.45
CA PRO A 1108 -5.78 24.95 43.19
C PRO A 1108 -6.60 25.41 41.97
N VAL A 1109 -7.93 25.23 42.01
CA VAL A 1109 -8.82 25.67 40.93
C VAL A 1109 -8.96 27.19 40.94
N LEU A 1110 -9.13 27.80 42.12
CA LEU A 1110 -9.17 29.26 42.25
C LEU A 1110 -7.87 29.92 41.81
N GLU A 1111 -6.71 29.35 42.17
CA GLU A 1111 -5.40 29.83 41.74
C GLU A 1111 -5.23 29.74 40.22
N MET A 1112 -5.62 28.62 39.60
CA MET A 1112 -5.59 28.45 38.15
C MET A 1112 -6.53 29.45 37.44
N LEU A 1113 -7.77 29.60 37.92
CA LEU A 1113 -8.70 30.56 37.34
C LEU A 1113 -8.22 32.00 37.47
N GLN A 1114 -7.49 32.34 38.53
CA GLN A 1114 -6.92 33.67 38.73
C GLN A 1114 -5.70 33.91 37.81
N LYS A 1115 -4.67 33.07 37.93
CA LYS A 1115 -3.38 33.30 37.25
C LYS A 1115 -3.38 32.90 35.78
N ASP A 1116 -3.92 31.71 35.47
CA ASP A 1116 -3.83 31.14 34.12
C ASP A 1116 -4.95 31.61 33.18
N VAL A 1117 -6.05 32.15 33.74
CA VAL A 1117 -7.27 32.45 32.99
C VAL A 1117 -7.69 33.92 33.15
N MET A 1118 -7.90 34.43 34.37
CA MET A 1118 -8.40 35.79 34.58
C MET A 1118 -7.39 36.86 34.18
N GLU A 1119 -6.16 36.82 34.73
CA GLU A 1119 -5.14 37.84 34.49
C GLU A 1119 -4.80 38.05 33.00
N PRO A 1120 -4.62 37.00 32.17
CA PRO A 1120 -4.41 37.17 30.73
C PRO A 1120 -5.58 37.84 30.01
N ASN A 1121 -6.84 37.45 30.31
CA ASN A 1121 -8.01 38.04 29.68
C ASN A 1121 -8.22 39.51 30.11
N CYS A 1122 -7.98 39.84 31.38
CA CYS A 1122 -8.02 41.22 31.86
C CYS A 1122 -6.95 42.09 31.19
N THR A 1123 -5.75 41.54 30.97
CA THR A 1123 -4.67 42.24 30.26
C THR A 1123 -5.07 42.55 28.82
N LEU A 1124 -5.57 41.54 28.09
CA LEU A 1124 -6.08 41.72 26.72
C LEU A 1124 -7.27 42.68 26.65
N LEU A 1125 -8.14 42.71 27.66
CA LEU A 1125 -9.26 43.63 27.74
C LEU A 1125 -8.76 45.07 27.87
N ASN A 1126 -7.80 45.31 28.76
CA ASN A 1126 -7.18 46.62 28.93
C ASN A 1126 -6.47 47.08 27.65
N GLU A 1127 -5.72 46.19 26.99
CA GLU A 1127 -5.10 46.49 25.68
C GLU A 1127 -6.15 46.82 24.61
N SER A 1128 -7.26 46.09 24.56
CA SER A 1128 -8.35 46.32 23.60
C SER A 1128 -9.03 47.68 23.84
N LEU A 1129 -9.26 48.04 25.11
CA LEU A 1129 -9.81 49.33 25.50
C LEU A 1129 -8.84 50.48 25.22
N GLN A 1130 -7.54 50.28 25.41
CA GLN A 1130 -6.52 51.28 25.06
C GLN A 1130 -6.47 51.49 23.55
N LEU A 1131 -6.45 50.41 22.76
CA LEU A 1131 -6.43 50.48 21.31
C LEU A 1131 -7.69 51.18 20.76
N ARG A 1132 -8.85 50.96 21.40
CA ARG A 1132 -10.09 51.72 21.11
C ARG A 1132 -9.92 53.22 21.34
N ARG A 1133 -9.30 53.64 22.45
CA ARG A 1133 -9.04 55.06 22.76
C ARG A 1133 -8.08 55.68 21.75
N ASP A 1134 -7.00 54.99 21.42
CA ASP A 1134 -5.99 55.47 20.46
C ASP A 1134 -6.61 55.69 19.06
N MET A 1135 -7.51 54.78 18.65
CA MET A 1135 -8.25 54.90 17.39
C MET A 1135 -9.26 56.07 17.40
N ALA A 1136 -9.93 56.33 18.53
CA ALA A 1136 -10.83 57.48 18.67
C ALA A 1136 -10.09 58.81 18.56
N ILE A 1137 -8.90 58.92 19.18
CA ILE A 1137 -8.05 60.12 19.13
C ILE A 1137 -7.53 60.38 17.71
N GLN A 1138 -7.14 59.33 16.97
CA GLN A 1138 -6.72 59.46 15.56
C GLN A 1138 -7.87 59.94 14.65
N GLY A 1139 -9.10 59.46 14.88
CA GLY A 1139 -10.29 59.92 14.16
C GLY A 1139 -10.63 61.39 14.45
N GLU A 1140 -10.51 61.83 15.71
CA GLU A 1140 -10.72 63.24 16.09
C GLU A 1140 -9.66 64.18 15.47
N GLN A 1141 -8.38 63.77 15.44
CA GLN A 1141 -7.32 64.56 14.79
C GLN A 1141 -7.56 64.72 13.27
N LEU A 1142 -8.00 63.66 12.57
CA LEU A 1142 -8.34 63.75 11.14
C LEU A 1142 -9.56 64.65 10.87
N SER A 1143 -10.53 64.69 11.79
CA SER A 1143 -11.72 65.56 11.68
C SER A 1143 -11.45 67.05 11.94
N LEU A 1144 -10.35 67.38 12.63
CA LEU A 1144 -9.90 68.76 12.89
C LEU A 1144 -9.06 69.35 11.73
N PHE A 1145 -8.64 68.52 10.77
CA PHE A 1145 -7.85 68.92 9.59
C PHE A 1145 -8.58 68.75 8.24
N ALA A 1146 -9.84 68.33 8.25
CA ALA A 1146 -10.76 68.35 7.10
C ALA A 1146 -11.74 69.52 7.21
#